data_AF-A0A522EG70-F1
#
_entry.id   AF-A0A522EG70-F1
#
_cell.length_a   1.000
_cell.length_b   1.000
_cell.length_c   1.000
_cell.angle_alpha   90.00
_cell.angle_beta   90.00
_cell.angle_gamma   90.00
#
_symmetry.space_group_name_H-M   'P 1'
#
loop_
_entity.id
_entity.type
_entity.pdbx_description
1 polymer ?
#
loop_
_entity_poly.entity_id
_entity_poly.type
_entity_poly.pdbx_seq_one_letter_code
_entity_poly.pdbx_strand_id
1 'polypeptide(L)'
;MQFKALEHQLQESQRDALVDYLLGQVIRKDPRLGEKIKTADDLYEYLLIDPLVSGEVTTSAVAEAIASLQQYVNRIAQRREPGLSIASDELAQWQAGHDRYALWAAGRQLAVYPENSLDPTLRGGKSALFVGLEENLQQGRLTEATVQKAVLGYLNEFEAISNLKILTAYLAGTDCTKDTVYILGRTRTSPATYYWRSLDMSRRAPTTAREASTGDKLAANAWSEWRKIDLPLGSAEHDQAVRPVVLGNRLYLAWYELTKRRGTNGSVVGVDTKIQLAFRKFDDSWTIAHTITVADFDPMHLVALKYRNLDGVDHIYLCGVETTDPIGNTDGTRWNGVKFDTLLNAAPLGASDRGCVSPYVMSNGWFAPYLVQQAAAQEHWRNDLCGLVHEPADPAIGSIRYLQTPDKRDFMLATRFARPLIQRANAGLDRLFDWSTQELTEPPYKPGASAEQIDFDGPYGKYFWELFFHLPWLIAHRCNREHRFAEARRWLHRIFTPHRIGGRYWQVRPLVDARQHGRQGTDRVLSDPHEIATAAPVHYRKTIFFAYVKNLIDLGDAKYRELSRDGLSDAKGWYMMARDLLGKRPDTAAARRWRAVTLAEAAAGKNRLLRDAETRTHLAARSPRQDSAVADPALFALDTGVFSVPRNQQLLQYWQMIDARLNHLRHHLTLDGKPLSVTLFEPPADPASVLGQRGRDAGIGRGNSLVPLAVPPFRFPLMITKAVSATDALIQFGNALQSALERKDAAYLERLQHTQQRDLLTFTLDMQRQTIEMGKQTLLALQTGQAGAEHRQSHYRSLADENISDAEVAAMALRGTSGAVSAAGSVAFAVGNLLDLMPNTFGLANGGMRWGGAGYAVGNTLFGTSTALATAAGVLESTEQYRRRREEWQLQSSQAEYDARQIGFQIAAQRQQNAMYEKQLAQLQAQQAQMQATLGFLTSRFTSESLYQWLVGQLCALYFQAYDAVTALCLATEAAWRYETGQFNVPGFIQPASWNDLYCGLLAGEKLKLGLQRMDQAYLTRHERKLEIVHTVSLKQWMTQHLGEAKWQEKLVELRGKGRLIFSLTERDFAQRYPGHFLRQINSVSVSLPAVVGPYQDVCATLTQTGSAFTTAADIEGVKHLLDRQNGSPLNVKTNLRAAQQVVLSSGFDDSGLFVLNFGDERYLPFEGTGAVSHWELSFPHPTRAEQANLLANLTDVIVRIRYTACDGGPAFARQVDDVVKQGAGA
;
A
#
# COMPACT_ATOMS: atom_id res chain seq x y z
N MET A 1 14.95 4.50 13.26
CA MET A 1 15.93 4.48 12.15
C MET A 1 17.35 4.74 12.62
N GLN A 2 17.63 5.80 13.40
CA GLN A 2 19.01 6.11 13.84
C GLN A 2 19.70 5.02 14.69
N PHE A 3 18.96 4.32 15.56
CA PHE A 3 19.53 3.24 16.39
C PHE A 3 20.05 2.06 15.55
N LYS A 4 19.28 1.62 14.54
CA LYS A 4 19.66 0.50 13.67
C LYS A 4 20.89 0.83 12.81
N ALA A 5 21.00 2.07 12.33
CA ALA A 5 22.18 2.53 11.59
C ALA A 5 23.44 2.55 12.47
N LEU A 6 23.32 2.98 13.74
CA LEU A 6 24.42 2.96 14.69
C LEU A 6 24.85 1.53 15.05
N GLU A 7 23.89 0.63 15.23
CA GLU A 7 24.15 -0.79 15.53
C GLU A 7 24.91 -1.48 14.39
N HIS A 8 24.52 -1.26 13.14
CA HIS A 8 25.24 -1.80 11.97
C HIS A 8 26.67 -1.26 11.90
N GLN A 9 26.88 0.05 12.10
CA GLN A 9 28.22 0.65 12.12
C GLN A 9 29.10 0.07 13.24
N LEU A 10 28.52 -0.17 14.43
CA LEU A 10 29.26 -0.77 15.55
C LEU A 10 29.67 -2.21 15.25
N GLN A 11 28.77 -3.01 14.66
CA GLN A 11 29.04 -4.40 14.29
C GLN A 11 30.13 -4.49 13.23
N GLU A 12 30.11 -3.64 12.20
CA GLU A 12 31.14 -3.57 11.16
C GLU A 12 32.50 -3.17 11.75
N SER A 13 32.53 -2.17 12.65
CA SER A 13 33.78 -1.77 13.33
C SER A 13 34.34 -2.87 14.24
N GLN A 14 33.48 -3.61 14.95
CA GLN A 14 33.90 -4.75 15.78
C GLN A 14 34.44 -5.90 14.93
N ARG A 15 33.75 -6.21 13.82
CA ARG A 15 34.17 -7.21 12.83
C ARG A 15 35.57 -6.89 12.30
N ASP A 16 35.79 -5.67 11.82
CA ASP A 16 37.09 -5.25 11.26
C ASP A 16 38.21 -5.38 12.29
N ALA A 17 37.97 -4.92 13.53
CA ALA A 17 38.93 -5.06 14.62
C ALA A 17 39.25 -6.53 14.96
N LEU A 18 38.24 -7.42 14.92
CA LEU A 18 38.42 -8.85 15.16
C LEU A 18 39.18 -9.54 14.03
N VAL A 19 38.92 -9.17 12.77
CA VAL A 19 39.64 -9.69 11.60
C VAL A 19 41.11 -9.31 11.66
N ASP A 20 41.41 -8.03 11.94
CA ASP A 20 42.78 -7.54 12.12
C ASP A 20 43.49 -8.24 13.27
N TYR A 21 42.80 -8.46 14.39
CA TYR A 21 43.33 -9.19 15.54
C TYR A 21 43.63 -10.67 15.20
N LEU A 22 42.71 -11.36 14.51
CA LEU A 22 42.87 -12.75 14.08
C LEU A 22 44.08 -12.91 13.15
N LEU A 23 44.18 -12.07 12.10
CA LEU A 23 45.27 -12.12 11.15
C LEU A 23 46.61 -11.74 11.81
N GLY A 24 46.63 -10.69 12.63
CA GLY A 24 47.86 -10.14 13.21
C GLY A 24 48.41 -10.88 14.43
N GLN A 25 47.54 -11.36 15.33
CA GLN A 25 47.94 -11.91 16.63
C GLN A 25 47.74 -13.41 16.79
N VAL A 26 46.74 -14.00 16.13
CA VAL A 26 46.41 -15.43 16.27
C VAL A 26 47.05 -16.24 15.15
N ILE A 27 46.68 -15.96 13.90
CA ILE A 27 47.08 -16.75 12.72
C ILE A 27 48.57 -16.58 12.43
N ARG A 28 49.10 -15.36 12.49
CA ARG A 28 50.53 -15.09 12.26
C ARG A 28 51.46 -15.79 13.26
N LYS A 29 50.98 -16.11 14.47
CA LYS A 29 51.74 -16.84 15.50
C LYS A 29 51.57 -18.35 15.41
N ASP A 30 50.63 -18.85 14.61
CA ASP A 30 50.43 -20.28 14.40
C ASP A 30 51.47 -20.81 13.38
N PRO A 31 52.30 -21.80 13.75
CA PRO A 31 53.34 -22.35 12.86
C PRO A 31 52.81 -23.00 11.58
N ARG A 32 51.52 -23.36 11.52
CA ARG A 32 50.90 -24.07 10.38
C ARG A 32 50.07 -23.15 9.49
N LEU A 33 49.46 -22.11 10.06
CA LEU A 33 48.52 -21.22 9.36
C LEU A 33 49.16 -19.88 8.96
N GLY A 34 50.17 -19.41 9.69
CA GLY A 34 50.74 -18.07 9.51
C GLY A 34 51.42 -17.82 8.15
N GLU A 35 51.90 -18.87 7.47
CA GLU A 35 52.44 -18.74 6.10
C GLU A 35 51.35 -18.81 5.02
N LYS A 36 50.19 -19.41 5.32
CA LYS A 36 49.13 -19.72 4.35
C LYS A 36 48.01 -18.67 4.34
N ILE A 37 47.66 -18.10 5.49
CA ILE A 37 46.55 -17.16 5.62
C ILE A 37 47.10 -15.77 5.94
N LYS A 38 46.98 -14.83 4.99
CA LYS A 38 47.53 -13.48 5.11
C LYS A 38 46.48 -12.38 4.94
N THR A 39 45.42 -12.68 4.21
CA THR A 39 44.36 -11.72 3.85
C THR A 39 43.01 -12.13 4.44
N ALA A 40 42.05 -11.20 4.45
CA ALA A 40 40.67 -11.49 4.82
C ALA A 40 40.02 -12.51 3.88
N ASP A 41 40.41 -12.54 2.61
CA ASP A 41 39.95 -13.56 1.64
C ASP A 41 40.49 -14.95 2.00
N ASP A 42 41.77 -15.05 2.41
CA ASP A 42 42.33 -16.32 2.90
C ASP A 42 41.61 -16.79 4.18
N LEU A 43 41.19 -15.83 5.02
CA LEU A 43 40.42 -16.11 6.23
C LEU A 43 39.01 -16.60 5.90
N TYR A 44 38.35 -16.00 4.90
CA TYR A 44 37.08 -16.49 4.35
C TYR A 44 37.24 -17.91 3.80
N GLU A 45 38.27 -18.16 2.99
CA GLU A 45 38.54 -19.47 2.41
C GLU A 45 38.76 -20.55 3.48
N TYR A 46 39.34 -20.18 4.63
CA TYR A 46 39.60 -21.09 5.74
C TYR A 46 38.38 -21.29 6.67
N LEU A 47 37.71 -20.20 7.07
CA LEU A 47 36.56 -20.24 7.98
C LEU A 47 35.24 -20.61 7.28
N LEU A 48 35.21 -20.52 5.95
CA LEU A 48 34.03 -20.77 5.09
C LEU A 48 32.85 -19.82 5.38
N ILE A 49 33.15 -18.66 5.96
CA ILE A 49 32.21 -17.56 6.23
C ILE A 49 32.90 -16.24 5.87
N ASP A 50 32.21 -15.38 5.12
CA ASP A 50 32.78 -14.13 4.65
C ASP A 50 32.86 -13.12 5.81
N PRO A 51 34.07 -12.71 6.24
CA PRO A 51 34.26 -11.82 7.36
C PRO A 51 34.08 -10.34 7.00
N LEU A 52 33.74 -9.99 5.75
CA LEU A 52 33.61 -8.60 5.27
C LEU A 52 32.17 -8.21 4.93
N VAL A 53 31.18 -9.03 5.29
CA VAL A 53 29.75 -8.77 5.06
C VAL A 53 29.24 -7.60 5.91
N SER A 54 28.43 -6.72 5.31
CA SER A 54 27.83 -5.56 5.98
C SER A 54 26.75 -5.94 7.00
N GLY A 55 26.48 -5.05 7.96
CA GLY A 55 25.44 -5.27 8.99
C GLY A 55 24.01 -5.33 8.45
N GLU A 56 23.79 -4.99 7.17
CA GLU A 56 22.49 -5.04 6.52
C GLU A 56 22.11 -6.44 6.00
N VAL A 57 23.09 -7.30 5.74
CA VAL A 57 22.85 -8.63 5.16
C VAL A 57 22.44 -9.60 6.27
N THR A 58 21.24 -10.17 6.13
CA THR A 58 20.71 -11.14 7.10
C THR A 58 20.63 -12.54 6.50
N THR A 59 21.30 -13.52 7.10
CA THR A 59 21.19 -14.96 6.75
C THR A 59 20.68 -15.78 7.94
N SER A 60 20.08 -16.94 7.67
CA SER A 60 19.73 -17.90 8.74
C SER A 60 20.93 -18.80 9.01
N ALA A 61 21.11 -19.25 10.26
CA ALA A 61 22.22 -20.12 10.63
C ALA A 61 22.31 -21.41 9.80
N VAL A 62 21.17 -21.97 9.38
CA VAL A 62 21.12 -23.17 8.53
C VAL A 62 21.56 -22.85 7.10
N ALA A 63 21.12 -21.72 6.55
CA ALA A 63 21.52 -21.29 5.20
C ALA A 63 23.02 -21.00 5.13
N GLU A 64 23.56 -20.36 6.16
CA GLU A 64 25.00 -20.10 6.28
C GLU A 64 25.80 -21.40 6.34
N ALA A 65 25.39 -22.35 7.20
CA ALA A 65 26.04 -23.65 7.28
C ALA A 65 25.99 -24.45 5.96
N ILE A 66 24.89 -24.35 5.20
CA ILE A 66 24.78 -24.94 3.86
C ILE A 66 25.77 -24.28 2.90
N ALA A 67 25.86 -22.94 2.90
CA ALA A 67 26.78 -22.20 2.04
C ALA A 67 28.25 -22.56 2.34
N SER A 68 28.63 -22.59 3.62
CA SER A 68 29.95 -23.01 4.07
C SER A 68 30.30 -24.44 3.61
N LEU A 69 29.36 -25.38 3.76
CA LEU A 69 29.55 -26.77 3.32
C LEU A 69 29.63 -26.89 1.78
N GLN A 70 28.79 -26.16 1.05
CA GLN A 70 28.85 -26.13 -0.42
C GLN A 70 30.19 -25.59 -0.92
N GLN A 71 30.69 -24.50 -0.31
CA GLN A 71 32.01 -23.96 -0.60
C GLN A 71 33.10 -25.01 -0.33
N TYR A 72 33.05 -25.68 0.82
CA TYR A 72 34.02 -26.72 1.17
C TYR A 72 34.02 -27.89 0.18
N VAL A 73 32.84 -28.44 -0.17
CA VAL A 73 32.73 -29.53 -1.15
C VAL A 73 33.19 -29.09 -2.53
N ASN A 74 32.90 -27.85 -2.94
CA ASN A 74 33.40 -27.29 -4.21
C ASN A 74 34.93 -27.17 -4.23
N ARG A 75 35.56 -26.80 -3.11
CA ARG A 75 37.02 -26.77 -2.99
C ARG A 75 37.63 -28.17 -3.11
N ILE A 76 37.01 -29.19 -2.51
CA ILE A 76 37.43 -30.60 -2.68
C ILE A 76 37.25 -31.05 -4.13
N ALA A 77 36.11 -30.75 -4.76
CA ALA A 77 35.82 -31.09 -6.15
C ALA A 77 36.84 -30.46 -7.13
N GLN A 78 37.29 -29.25 -6.85
CA GLN A 78 38.33 -28.54 -7.62
C GLN A 78 39.76 -28.94 -7.22
N ARG A 79 39.94 -29.89 -6.29
CA ARG A 79 41.23 -30.34 -5.74
C ARG A 79 42.04 -29.22 -5.07
N ARG A 80 41.37 -28.20 -4.53
CA ARG A 80 41.99 -27.14 -3.72
C ARG A 80 42.26 -27.57 -2.27
N GLU A 81 41.59 -28.62 -1.79
CA GLU A 81 41.85 -29.24 -0.47
C GLU A 81 42.77 -30.46 -0.62
N PRO A 82 44.06 -30.39 -0.22
CA PRO A 82 45.00 -31.47 -0.42
C PRO A 82 44.67 -32.69 0.46
N GLY A 83 44.66 -33.88 -0.15
CA GLY A 83 44.45 -35.15 0.55
C GLY A 83 42.99 -35.65 0.60
N LEU A 84 42.04 -34.87 0.07
CA LEU A 84 40.63 -35.25 -0.03
C LEU A 84 40.22 -35.40 -1.51
N SER A 85 39.45 -36.45 -1.81
CA SER A 85 38.90 -36.69 -3.15
C SER A 85 37.47 -37.23 -3.05
N ILE A 86 36.60 -36.78 -3.95
CA ILE A 86 35.22 -37.27 -4.08
C ILE A 86 35.21 -38.43 -5.08
N ALA A 87 34.40 -39.46 -4.83
CA ALA A 87 34.23 -40.56 -5.77
C ALA A 87 33.69 -40.05 -7.12
N SER A 88 34.05 -40.71 -8.24
CA SER A 88 33.64 -40.26 -9.59
C SER A 88 32.13 -40.05 -9.72
N ASP A 89 31.35 -40.94 -9.10
CA ASP A 89 29.90 -40.96 -9.22
C ASP A 89 29.26 -39.86 -8.35
N GLU A 90 29.78 -39.64 -7.15
CA GLU A 90 29.35 -38.55 -6.26
C GLU A 90 29.71 -37.19 -6.86
N LEU A 91 30.86 -37.08 -7.53
CA LEU A 91 31.28 -35.87 -8.22
C LEU A 91 30.36 -35.58 -9.41
N ALA A 92 30.00 -36.62 -10.18
CA ALA A 92 29.05 -36.49 -11.28
C ALA A 92 27.67 -36.03 -10.78
N GLN A 93 27.18 -36.55 -9.66
CA GLN A 93 25.92 -36.10 -9.03
C GLN A 93 26.01 -34.67 -8.48
N TRP A 94 27.14 -34.30 -7.87
CA TRP A 94 27.41 -32.94 -7.40
C TRP A 94 27.33 -31.94 -8.55
N GLN A 95 28.02 -32.23 -9.65
CA GLN A 95 28.03 -31.40 -10.87
C GLN A 95 26.68 -31.42 -11.62
N ALA A 96 25.90 -32.49 -11.49
CA ALA A 96 24.57 -32.60 -12.09
C ALA A 96 23.49 -31.76 -11.37
N GLY A 97 23.83 -31.07 -10.27
CA GLY A 97 22.95 -30.10 -9.60
C GLY A 97 22.79 -30.29 -8.09
N HIS A 98 23.46 -31.28 -7.46
CA HIS A 98 23.45 -31.37 -5.99
C HIS A 98 24.27 -30.25 -5.31
N ASP A 99 25.10 -29.54 -6.08
CA ASP A 99 25.82 -28.33 -5.65
C ASP A 99 24.87 -27.19 -5.20
N ARG A 100 23.62 -27.19 -5.66
CA ARG A 100 22.60 -26.18 -5.34
C ARG A 100 21.41 -26.80 -4.62
N TYR A 101 21.09 -26.25 -3.43
CA TYR A 101 19.93 -26.70 -2.65
C TYR A 101 18.63 -26.73 -3.44
N ALA A 102 18.37 -25.74 -4.31
CA ALA A 102 17.12 -25.67 -5.09
C ALA A 102 16.97 -26.84 -6.07
N LEU A 103 18.04 -27.22 -6.78
CA LEU A 103 18.02 -28.33 -7.72
C LEU A 103 17.98 -29.67 -7.00
N TRP A 104 18.75 -29.81 -5.92
CA TRP A 104 18.66 -30.97 -5.03
C TRP A 104 17.25 -31.16 -4.48
N ALA A 105 16.63 -30.09 -3.96
CA ALA A 105 15.29 -30.12 -3.40
C ALA A 105 14.25 -30.45 -4.47
N ALA A 106 14.38 -29.89 -5.68
CA ALA A 106 13.52 -30.23 -6.82
C ALA A 106 13.65 -31.71 -7.21
N GLY A 107 14.86 -32.26 -7.29
CA GLY A 107 15.09 -33.69 -7.52
C GLY A 107 14.45 -34.58 -6.44
N ARG A 108 14.51 -34.16 -5.17
CA ARG A 108 13.80 -34.86 -4.07
C ARG A 108 12.30 -34.76 -4.18
N GLN A 109 11.77 -33.60 -4.50
CA GLN A 109 10.35 -33.41 -4.70
C GLN A 109 9.84 -34.21 -5.90
N LEU A 110 10.62 -34.33 -6.98
CA LEU A 110 10.29 -35.15 -8.15
C LEU A 110 10.12 -36.62 -7.77
N ALA A 111 11.02 -37.16 -6.94
CA ALA A 111 10.94 -38.54 -6.47
C ALA A 111 9.72 -38.80 -5.56
N VAL A 112 9.34 -37.84 -4.72
CA VAL A 112 8.24 -37.99 -3.74
C VAL A 112 6.87 -37.63 -4.34
N TYR A 113 6.82 -36.58 -5.15
CA TYR A 113 5.63 -35.98 -5.74
C TYR A 113 5.83 -35.71 -7.26
N PRO A 114 6.06 -36.75 -8.08
CA PRO A 114 6.22 -36.59 -9.52
C PRO A 114 4.97 -35.98 -10.17
N GLU A 115 3.79 -36.12 -9.56
CA GLU A 115 2.54 -35.51 -10.00
C GLU A 115 2.58 -33.97 -10.13
N ASN A 116 3.52 -33.30 -9.48
CA ASN A 116 3.68 -31.85 -9.59
C ASN A 116 4.46 -31.42 -10.85
N SER A 117 5.28 -32.32 -11.39
CA SER A 117 6.17 -32.07 -12.53
C SER A 117 5.69 -32.73 -13.83
N LEU A 118 4.60 -33.50 -13.77
CA LEU A 118 4.01 -34.16 -14.92
C LEU A 118 3.32 -33.14 -15.86
N ASP A 119 3.80 -33.05 -17.10
CA ASP A 119 3.23 -32.21 -18.15
C ASP A 119 2.96 -33.07 -19.41
N PRO A 120 1.74 -33.07 -19.98
CA PRO A 120 1.46 -33.91 -21.14
C PRO A 120 2.30 -33.57 -22.38
N THR A 121 2.81 -32.34 -22.48
CA THR A 121 3.64 -31.86 -23.61
C THR A 121 5.12 -32.22 -23.44
N LEU A 122 5.63 -32.39 -22.22
CA LEU A 122 7.05 -32.66 -21.94
C LEU A 122 7.38 -34.14 -21.72
N ARG A 123 6.47 -35.04 -22.10
CA ARG A 123 6.68 -36.48 -21.97
C ARG A 123 7.85 -36.96 -22.84
N GLY A 124 8.86 -37.57 -22.21
CA GLY A 124 9.94 -38.28 -22.90
C GLY A 124 9.44 -39.54 -23.61
N GLY A 125 10.15 -39.96 -24.66
CA GLY A 125 9.88 -41.24 -25.31
C GLY A 125 8.52 -41.36 -26.02
N LYS A 126 7.91 -40.27 -26.50
CA LYS A 126 6.70 -40.31 -27.36
C LYS A 126 6.93 -41.17 -28.60
N SER A 127 5.89 -41.79 -29.16
CA SER A 127 6.01 -42.45 -30.47
C SER A 127 6.08 -41.43 -31.60
N ALA A 128 6.73 -41.78 -32.70
CA ALA A 128 6.75 -40.93 -33.91
C ALA A 128 5.32 -40.58 -34.38
N LEU A 129 4.39 -41.54 -34.29
CA LEU A 129 2.97 -41.34 -34.60
C LEU A 129 2.33 -40.27 -33.71
N PHE A 130 2.63 -40.29 -32.41
CA PHE A 130 2.07 -39.35 -31.46
C PHE A 130 2.66 -37.94 -31.62
N VAL A 131 3.94 -37.84 -31.98
CA VAL A 131 4.57 -36.54 -32.32
C VAL A 131 3.87 -35.92 -33.53
N GLY A 132 3.67 -36.67 -34.61
CA GLY A 132 2.91 -36.19 -35.77
C GLY A 132 1.46 -35.85 -35.44
N LEU A 133 0.81 -36.63 -34.57
CA LEU A 133 -0.53 -36.32 -34.05
C LEU A 133 -0.54 -35.00 -33.27
N GLU A 134 0.44 -34.78 -32.39
CA GLU A 134 0.56 -33.56 -31.60
C GLU A 134 0.81 -32.34 -32.48
N GLU A 135 1.69 -32.43 -33.47
CA GLU A 135 1.92 -31.37 -34.47
C GLU A 135 0.64 -31.03 -35.25
N ASN A 136 -0.10 -32.04 -35.70
CA ASN A 136 -1.37 -31.85 -36.40
C ASN A 136 -2.43 -31.22 -35.49
N LEU A 137 -2.44 -31.57 -34.20
CA LEU A 137 -3.33 -30.96 -33.23
C LEU A 137 -2.94 -29.50 -33.00
N GLN A 138 -1.64 -29.17 -32.90
CA GLN A 138 -1.13 -27.81 -32.72
C GLN A 138 -1.54 -26.86 -33.86
N GLN A 139 -1.78 -27.38 -35.06
CA GLN A 139 -2.24 -26.62 -36.22
C GLN A 139 -3.73 -26.22 -36.09
N GLY A 140 -3.99 -25.03 -35.55
CA GLY A 140 -5.32 -24.40 -35.54
C GLY A 140 -6.20 -24.75 -34.33
N ARG A 141 -7.49 -24.35 -34.39
CA ARG A 141 -8.45 -24.50 -33.27
C ARG A 141 -8.84 -25.97 -33.07
N LEU A 142 -8.69 -26.46 -31.84
CA LEU A 142 -9.14 -27.80 -31.46
C LEU A 142 -10.67 -27.86 -31.50
N THR A 143 -11.23 -28.70 -32.35
CA THR A 143 -12.67 -29.03 -32.39
C THR A 143 -12.79 -30.54 -32.38
N GLU A 144 -13.96 -31.07 -32.02
CA GLU A 144 -14.18 -32.51 -32.00
C GLU A 144 -13.90 -33.15 -33.37
N ALA A 145 -14.25 -32.46 -34.47
CA ALA A 145 -13.97 -32.90 -35.83
C ALA A 145 -12.48 -32.86 -36.20
N THR A 146 -11.75 -31.80 -35.83
CA THR A 146 -10.29 -31.72 -36.13
C THR A 146 -9.52 -32.75 -35.34
N VAL A 147 -9.89 -32.98 -34.08
CA VAL A 147 -9.30 -34.05 -33.27
C VAL A 147 -9.65 -35.43 -33.83
N GLN A 148 -10.90 -35.67 -34.21
CA GLN A 148 -11.30 -36.95 -34.79
C GLN A 148 -10.50 -37.24 -36.08
N LYS A 149 -10.33 -36.24 -36.95
CA LYS A 149 -9.50 -36.37 -38.17
C LYS A 149 -8.04 -36.69 -37.82
N ALA A 150 -7.46 -36.01 -36.83
CA ALA A 150 -6.08 -36.25 -36.40
C ALA A 150 -5.93 -37.66 -35.81
N VAL A 151 -6.87 -38.11 -34.98
CA VAL A 151 -6.91 -39.48 -34.42
C VAL A 151 -7.06 -40.54 -35.50
N LEU A 152 -7.89 -40.30 -36.52
CA LEU A 152 -8.01 -41.21 -37.66
C LEU A 152 -6.71 -41.28 -38.46
N GLY A 153 -5.99 -40.17 -38.63
CA GLY A 153 -4.64 -40.15 -39.22
C GLY A 153 -3.66 -41.02 -38.41
N TYR A 154 -3.61 -40.82 -37.09
CA TYR A 154 -2.82 -41.66 -36.18
C TYR A 154 -3.20 -43.14 -36.26
N LEU A 155 -4.50 -43.46 -36.28
CA LEU A 155 -4.99 -44.84 -36.35
C LEU A 155 -4.71 -45.51 -37.71
N ASN A 156 -4.69 -44.75 -38.81
CA ASN A 156 -4.32 -45.27 -40.13
C ASN A 156 -2.84 -45.70 -40.18
N GLU A 157 -1.94 -44.87 -39.63
CA GLU A 157 -0.53 -45.22 -39.52
C GLU A 157 -0.31 -46.36 -38.51
N PHE A 158 -1.08 -46.38 -37.42
CA PHE A 158 -1.09 -47.49 -36.47
C PHE A 158 -1.63 -48.79 -37.10
N GLU A 159 -2.59 -48.74 -38.03
CA GLU A 159 -3.04 -49.92 -38.80
C GLU A 159 -1.90 -50.48 -39.65
N ALA A 160 -1.11 -49.62 -40.29
CA ALA A 160 0.06 -50.05 -41.06
C ALA A 160 1.09 -50.79 -40.19
N ILE A 161 1.33 -50.31 -38.96
CA ILE A 161 2.29 -50.87 -38.00
C ILE A 161 1.77 -52.12 -37.28
N SER A 162 0.49 -52.15 -36.89
CA SER A 162 -0.11 -53.31 -36.21
C SER A 162 -0.33 -54.49 -37.16
N ASN A 163 -0.47 -54.23 -38.47
CA ASN A 163 -0.69 -55.24 -39.49
C ASN A 163 0.60 -55.69 -40.22
N LEU A 164 1.77 -55.39 -39.67
CA LEU A 164 3.05 -55.81 -40.23
C LEU A 164 3.13 -57.34 -40.37
N LYS A 165 3.74 -57.80 -41.46
CA LYS A 165 4.22 -59.17 -41.58
C LYS A 165 5.61 -59.23 -40.97
N ILE A 166 5.75 -59.89 -39.83
CA ILE A 166 7.06 -60.14 -39.22
C ILE A 166 7.85 -61.07 -40.15
N LEU A 167 9.11 -60.73 -40.39
CA LEU A 167 10.01 -61.48 -41.29
C LEU A 167 11.00 -62.32 -40.48
N THR A 168 11.81 -61.65 -39.66
CA THR A 168 12.89 -62.29 -38.90
C THR A 168 13.15 -61.56 -37.58
N ALA A 169 13.86 -62.24 -36.69
CA ALA A 169 14.39 -61.66 -35.46
C ALA A 169 15.88 -62.04 -35.31
N TYR A 170 16.70 -61.13 -34.80
CA TYR A 170 18.13 -61.30 -34.60
C TYR A 170 18.52 -60.97 -33.15
N LEU A 171 19.22 -61.88 -32.49
CA LEU A 171 19.72 -61.69 -31.12
C LEU A 171 21.11 -61.02 -31.18
N ALA A 172 21.25 -59.86 -30.52
CA ALA A 172 22.50 -59.08 -30.58
C ALA A 172 23.67 -59.71 -29.81
N GLY A 173 23.38 -60.54 -28.80
CA GLY A 173 24.36 -61.28 -28.01
C GLY A 173 24.08 -62.78 -28.02
N THR A 174 24.49 -63.50 -26.98
CA THR A 174 24.35 -64.96 -26.87
C THR A 174 23.38 -65.40 -25.76
N ASP A 175 23.08 -64.52 -24.79
CA ASP A 175 22.16 -64.77 -23.68
C ASP A 175 20.74 -64.30 -24.06
N CYS A 176 19.88 -65.23 -24.47
CA CYS A 176 18.48 -64.94 -24.84
C CYS A 176 17.63 -64.37 -23.69
N THR A 177 18.11 -64.43 -22.44
CA THR A 177 17.39 -63.91 -21.28
C THR A 177 17.73 -62.47 -20.92
N LYS A 178 18.86 -61.93 -21.44
CA LYS A 178 19.37 -60.59 -21.10
C LYS A 178 19.66 -59.71 -22.32
N ASP A 179 20.02 -60.31 -23.44
CA ASP A 179 20.45 -59.55 -24.62
C ASP A 179 19.26 -59.01 -25.43
N THR A 180 19.53 -57.97 -26.22
CA THR A 180 18.49 -57.31 -27.04
C THR A 180 18.19 -58.11 -28.31
N VAL A 181 16.90 -58.30 -28.59
CA VAL A 181 16.40 -58.92 -29.83
C VAL A 181 15.91 -57.83 -30.79
N TYR A 182 16.40 -57.84 -32.02
CA TYR A 182 15.93 -56.96 -33.09
C TYR A 182 14.94 -57.69 -33.99
N ILE A 183 13.78 -57.11 -34.24
CA ILE A 183 12.71 -57.72 -35.02
C ILE A 183 12.48 -56.88 -36.27
N LEU A 184 12.42 -57.55 -37.43
CA LEU A 184 12.15 -56.95 -38.72
C LEU A 184 10.75 -57.34 -39.19
N GLY A 185 9.99 -56.35 -39.67
CA GLY A 185 8.67 -56.56 -40.29
C GLY A 185 8.51 -55.72 -41.55
N ARG A 186 7.55 -56.11 -42.40
CA ARG A 186 7.18 -55.33 -43.59
C ARG A 186 5.68 -55.15 -43.73
N THR A 187 5.25 -54.11 -44.42
CA THR A 187 3.84 -53.97 -44.79
C THR A 187 3.43 -55.01 -45.83
N ARG A 188 2.13 -55.32 -45.86
CA ARG A 188 1.53 -56.26 -46.82
C ARG A 188 1.16 -55.61 -48.16
N THR A 189 1.51 -54.34 -48.34
CA THR A 189 1.30 -53.55 -49.56
C THR A 189 2.43 -53.76 -50.57
N SER A 190 2.17 -53.48 -51.86
CA SER A 190 3.20 -53.43 -52.90
C SER A 190 3.29 -52.00 -53.45
N PRO A 191 4.43 -51.29 -53.35
CA PRO A 191 5.70 -51.74 -52.76
C PRO A 191 5.62 -51.92 -51.24
N ALA A 192 6.44 -52.83 -50.71
CA ALA A 192 6.51 -53.11 -49.27
C ALA A 192 7.39 -52.07 -48.57
N THR A 193 6.95 -51.61 -47.41
CA THR A 193 7.74 -50.74 -46.52
C THR A 193 8.20 -51.55 -45.32
N TYR A 194 9.48 -51.42 -44.96
CA TYR A 194 10.10 -52.21 -43.90
C TYR A 194 10.19 -51.40 -42.61
N TYR A 195 10.03 -52.10 -41.50
CA TYR A 195 10.08 -51.56 -40.15
C TYR A 195 10.93 -52.47 -39.27
N TRP A 196 11.60 -51.87 -38.29
CA TRP A 196 12.31 -52.61 -37.26
C TRP A 196 11.90 -52.16 -35.87
N ARG A 197 12.07 -53.03 -34.89
CA ARG A 197 11.99 -52.69 -33.47
C ARG A 197 12.99 -53.53 -32.68
N SER A 198 13.24 -53.17 -31.44
CA SER A 198 14.06 -53.94 -30.51
C SER A 198 13.29 -54.31 -29.25
N LEU A 199 13.69 -55.41 -28.64
CA LEU A 199 13.19 -55.95 -27.39
C LEU A 199 14.37 -56.19 -26.45
N ASP A 200 14.45 -55.43 -25.36
CA ASP A 200 15.48 -55.55 -24.34
C ASP A 200 15.07 -56.58 -23.28
N MET A 201 15.62 -57.79 -23.37
CA MET A 201 15.25 -58.92 -22.51
C MET A 201 15.75 -58.77 -21.06
N SER A 202 16.67 -57.84 -20.80
CA SER A 202 17.13 -57.52 -19.44
C SER A 202 16.06 -56.85 -18.58
N ARG A 203 15.06 -56.21 -19.21
CA ARG A 203 14.01 -55.42 -18.54
C ARG A 203 12.78 -56.27 -18.22
N ARG A 204 12.81 -56.90 -17.04
CA ARG A 204 11.71 -57.78 -16.55
C ARG A 204 10.92 -57.10 -15.43
N ALA A 205 9.62 -57.37 -15.37
CA ALA A 205 8.80 -56.97 -14.22
C ALA A 205 9.12 -57.91 -13.04
N PRO A 206 9.30 -57.41 -11.80
CA PRO A 206 9.54 -58.29 -10.68
C PRO A 206 8.27 -59.06 -10.35
N THR A 207 8.37 -60.38 -10.40
CA THR A 207 7.29 -61.29 -10.07
C THR A 207 7.18 -61.44 -8.54
N THR A 208 5.97 -61.33 -8.02
CA THR A 208 5.72 -61.77 -6.63
C THR A 208 5.76 -63.30 -6.58
N ALA A 209 6.14 -63.88 -5.43
CA ALA A 209 6.23 -65.36 -5.27
C ALA A 209 4.91 -66.11 -5.58
N ARG A 210 3.78 -65.39 -5.65
CA ARG A 210 2.45 -65.93 -5.99
C ARG A 210 2.15 -65.93 -7.49
N GLU A 211 2.90 -65.18 -8.30
CA GLU A 211 2.73 -65.01 -9.75
C GLU A 211 3.78 -65.77 -10.57
N ALA A 212 4.72 -66.45 -9.91
CA ALA A 212 5.74 -67.30 -10.54
C ALA A 212 5.15 -68.47 -11.36
N SER A 213 3.87 -68.80 -11.18
CA SER A 213 3.15 -69.81 -11.97
C SER A 213 2.60 -69.29 -13.30
N THR A 214 2.62 -67.98 -13.55
CA THR A 214 2.02 -67.32 -14.73
C THR A 214 3.06 -66.49 -15.50
N GLY A 215 4.17 -67.11 -15.89
CA GLY A 215 5.12 -66.57 -16.88
C GLY A 215 5.96 -65.36 -16.41
N ASP A 216 7.16 -65.27 -16.97
CA ASP A 216 8.08 -64.13 -16.81
C ASP A 216 7.57 -62.95 -17.66
N LYS A 217 6.97 -61.93 -17.04
CA LYS A 217 6.43 -60.74 -17.73
C LYS A 217 7.52 -59.70 -17.95
N LEU A 218 7.63 -59.20 -19.19
CA LEU A 218 8.53 -58.10 -19.54
C LEU A 218 7.99 -56.76 -19.05
N ALA A 219 8.89 -55.82 -18.79
CA ALA A 219 8.52 -54.44 -18.50
C ALA A 219 7.91 -53.77 -19.75
N ALA A 220 6.95 -52.87 -19.57
CA ALA A 220 6.33 -52.13 -20.68
C ALA A 220 7.34 -51.32 -21.51
N ASN A 221 8.46 -50.90 -20.90
CA ASN A 221 9.57 -50.19 -21.56
C ASN A 221 10.68 -51.11 -22.10
N ALA A 222 10.47 -52.42 -22.10
CA ALA A 222 11.36 -53.40 -22.74
C ALA A 222 11.25 -53.36 -24.27
N TRP A 223 10.09 -52.93 -24.78
CA TRP A 223 9.81 -52.82 -26.21
C TRP A 223 10.14 -51.43 -26.75
N SER A 224 10.91 -51.34 -27.83
CA SER A 224 11.00 -50.11 -28.62
C SER A 224 9.75 -49.93 -29.50
N GLU A 225 9.53 -48.72 -29.98
CA GLU A 225 8.56 -48.48 -31.05
C GLU A 225 9.00 -49.16 -32.36
N TRP A 226 8.04 -49.35 -33.27
CA TRP A 226 8.34 -49.67 -34.65
C TRP A 226 8.88 -48.44 -35.38
N ARG A 227 10.05 -48.57 -35.99
CA ARG A 227 10.71 -47.53 -36.76
C ARG A 227 10.80 -47.90 -38.22
N LYS A 228 10.43 -46.95 -39.08
CA LYS A 228 10.47 -47.11 -40.53
C LYS A 228 11.91 -47.19 -41.02
N ILE A 229 12.15 -48.02 -42.03
CA ILE A 229 13.42 -48.11 -42.74
C ILE A 229 13.26 -47.34 -44.06
N ASP A 230 13.89 -46.17 -44.16
CA ASP A 230 13.82 -45.29 -45.34
C ASP A 230 14.80 -45.70 -46.46
N LEU A 231 15.10 -46.99 -46.56
CA LEU A 231 15.90 -47.56 -47.65
C LEU A 231 14.99 -48.02 -48.79
N PRO A 232 15.36 -47.77 -50.05
CA PRO A 232 14.58 -48.22 -51.22
C PRO A 232 14.78 -49.72 -51.47
N LEU A 233 14.20 -50.58 -50.63
CA LEU A 233 14.29 -52.04 -50.69
C LEU A 233 13.42 -52.67 -51.80
N GLY A 234 13.14 -51.91 -52.88
CA GLY A 234 12.02 -52.08 -53.81
C GLY A 234 12.05 -53.32 -54.72
N SER A 235 13.11 -54.13 -54.68
CA SER A 235 13.32 -55.31 -55.52
C SER A 235 13.66 -56.57 -54.71
N ALA A 236 13.61 -56.51 -53.38
CA ALA A 236 13.64 -57.70 -52.53
C ALA A 236 12.26 -58.37 -52.58
N GLU A 237 12.00 -59.13 -53.66
CA GLU A 237 10.70 -59.78 -53.94
C GLU A 237 10.35 -60.90 -52.94
N HIS A 238 11.33 -61.38 -52.16
CA HIS A 238 11.20 -62.54 -51.28
C HIS A 238 11.32 -62.17 -49.79
N ASP A 239 10.44 -62.72 -48.94
CA ASP A 239 10.44 -62.52 -47.48
C ASP A 239 11.76 -62.93 -46.80
N GLN A 240 12.52 -63.80 -47.45
CA GLN A 240 13.77 -64.35 -46.95
C GLN A 240 15.01 -63.61 -47.46
N ALA A 241 14.81 -62.50 -48.18
CA ALA A 241 15.88 -61.73 -48.78
C ALA A 241 16.50 -60.66 -47.89
N VAL A 242 15.88 -60.31 -46.74
CA VAL A 242 16.34 -59.24 -45.86
C VAL A 242 16.66 -59.78 -44.46
N ARG A 243 17.81 -59.41 -43.90
CA ARG A 243 18.26 -59.82 -42.56
C ARG A 243 18.87 -58.66 -41.77
N PRO A 244 18.44 -58.43 -40.51
CA PRO A 244 19.15 -57.54 -39.61
C PRO A 244 20.40 -58.24 -39.02
N VAL A 245 21.46 -57.49 -38.78
CA VAL A 245 22.67 -57.98 -38.08
C VAL A 245 23.25 -56.86 -37.22
N VAL A 246 23.83 -57.18 -36.06
CA VAL A 246 24.38 -56.18 -35.13
C VAL A 246 25.89 -56.37 -35.00
N LEU A 247 26.65 -55.31 -35.25
CA LEU A 247 28.10 -55.27 -35.09
C LEU A 247 28.49 -54.00 -34.33
N GLY A 248 29.32 -54.11 -33.28
CA GLY A 248 29.79 -52.95 -32.51
C GLY A 248 28.67 -52.09 -31.91
N ASN A 249 27.58 -52.72 -31.47
CA ASN A 249 26.37 -52.05 -30.97
C ASN A 249 25.64 -51.17 -32.00
N ARG A 250 25.85 -51.42 -33.30
CA ARG A 250 25.19 -50.74 -34.42
C ARG A 250 24.37 -51.74 -35.24
N LEU A 251 23.16 -51.33 -35.62
CA LEU A 251 22.24 -52.11 -36.44
C LEU A 251 22.60 -51.97 -37.92
N TYR A 252 22.82 -53.10 -38.57
CA TYR A 252 23.00 -53.25 -40.01
C TYR A 252 21.79 -53.98 -40.60
N LEU A 253 21.49 -53.66 -41.85
CA LEU A 253 20.50 -54.35 -42.65
C LEU A 253 21.17 -54.87 -43.91
N ALA A 254 21.11 -56.19 -44.10
CA ALA A 254 21.58 -56.87 -45.28
C ALA A 254 20.38 -57.31 -46.11
N TRP A 255 20.44 -57.11 -47.43
CA TRP A 255 19.46 -57.69 -48.34
C TRP A 255 20.09 -58.08 -49.67
N TYR A 256 19.34 -58.75 -50.53
CA TYR A 256 19.77 -58.94 -51.91
C TYR A 256 18.66 -58.57 -52.90
N GLU A 257 19.09 -58.19 -54.10
CA GLU A 257 18.22 -57.86 -55.23
C GLU A 257 18.63 -58.68 -56.45
N LEU A 258 17.65 -59.32 -57.10
CA LEU A 258 17.88 -60.13 -58.28
C LEU A 258 17.79 -59.25 -59.53
N THR A 259 18.83 -59.27 -60.35
CA THR A 259 18.87 -58.61 -61.65
C THR A 259 18.94 -59.64 -62.76
N LYS A 260 17.86 -59.78 -63.53
CA LYS A 260 17.78 -60.72 -64.66
C LYS A 260 18.63 -60.20 -65.82
N ARG A 261 19.69 -60.92 -66.18
CA ARG A 261 20.44 -60.69 -67.43
C ARG A 261 19.64 -61.23 -68.60
N ARG A 262 19.26 -60.36 -69.55
CA ARG A 262 18.59 -60.75 -70.80
C ARG A 262 19.60 -60.83 -71.93
N GLY A 263 19.53 -61.90 -72.73
CA GLY A 263 20.31 -62.07 -73.94
C GLY A 263 19.78 -61.25 -75.12
N THR A 264 20.51 -61.25 -76.23
CA THR A 264 20.17 -60.53 -77.48
C THR A 264 18.79 -60.87 -78.06
N ASN A 265 18.20 -62.00 -77.67
CA ASN A 265 16.95 -62.53 -78.21
C ASN A 265 15.76 -62.28 -77.26
N GLY A 266 15.97 -61.53 -76.16
CA GLY A 266 14.95 -61.24 -75.15
C GLY A 266 14.74 -62.34 -74.09
N SER A 267 15.34 -63.51 -74.25
CA SER A 267 15.34 -64.58 -73.24
C SER A 267 16.25 -64.22 -72.05
N VAL A 268 15.86 -64.65 -70.83
CA VAL A 268 16.70 -64.51 -69.63
C VAL A 268 17.87 -65.51 -69.74
N VAL A 269 19.11 -65.01 -69.75
CA VAL A 269 20.35 -65.80 -69.94
C VAL A 269 21.04 -66.10 -68.62
N GLY A 270 20.74 -65.35 -67.56
CA GLY A 270 21.25 -65.58 -66.20
C GLY A 270 20.63 -64.61 -65.19
N VAL A 271 20.88 -64.84 -63.90
CA VAL A 271 20.44 -63.97 -62.81
C VAL A 271 21.67 -63.53 -62.03
N ASP A 272 21.85 -62.21 -61.90
CA ASP A 272 22.88 -61.62 -61.03
C ASP A 272 22.25 -61.20 -59.72
N THR A 273 22.84 -61.63 -58.61
CA THR A 273 22.41 -61.24 -57.27
C THR A 273 23.25 -60.07 -56.78
N LYS A 274 22.60 -58.93 -56.50
CA LYS A 274 23.21 -57.78 -55.84
C LYS A 274 22.98 -57.86 -54.34
N ILE A 275 23.98 -58.28 -53.58
CA ILE A 275 23.94 -58.26 -52.11
C ILE A 275 24.26 -56.84 -51.64
N GLN A 276 23.40 -56.29 -50.79
CA GLN A 276 23.47 -54.93 -50.30
C GLN A 276 23.56 -54.91 -48.77
N LEU A 277 24.37 -53.99 -48.24
CA LEU A 277 24.53 -53.78 -46.80
C LEU A 277 24.47 -52.29 -46.47
N ALA A 278 23.59 -51.92 -45.54
CA ALA A 278 23.50 -50.55 -45.01
C ALA A 278 23.49 -50.59 -43.47
N PHE A 279 23.91 -49.50 -42.84
CA PHE A 279 23.87 -49.38 -41.38
C PHE A 279 23.17 -48.12 -40.90
N ARG A 280 22.66 -48.18 -39.67
CA ARG A 280 22.06 -47.04 -39.00
C ARG A 280 23.14 -46.10 -38.48
N LYS A 281 23.06 -44.82 -38.85
CA LYS A 281 23.89 -43.73 -38.34
C LYS A 281 23.43 -43.29 -36.94
N PHE A 282 24.12 -42.32 -36.35
CA PHE A 282 23.79 -41.76 -35.03
C PHE A 282 22.53 -40.87 -35.04
N ASP A 283 22.17 -40.28 -36.18
CA ASP A 283 20.97 -39.48 -36.41
C ASP A 283 19.73 -40.33 -36.77
N ASP A 284 19.81 -41.65 -36.56
CA ASP A 284 18.83 -42.65 -36.98
C ASP A 284 18.58 -42.76 -38.50
N SER A 285 19.29 -41.98 -39.34
CA SER A 285 19.29 -42.15 -40.79
C SER A 285 20.05 -43.43 -41.18
N TRP A 286 19.67 -44.02 -42.31
CA TRP A 286 20.44 -45.10 -42.92
C TRP A 286 21.54 -44.57 -43.83
N THR A 287 22.65 -45.29 -43.96
CA THR A 287 23.66 -45.01 -44.98
C THR A 287 23.19 -45.40 -46.37
N ILE A 288 23.89 -44.88 -47.39
CA ILE A 288 23.79 -45.45 -48.74
C ILE A 288 24.21 -46.93 -48.66
N ALA A 289 23.49 -47.78 -49.38
CA ALA A 289 23.75 -49.22 -49.42
C ALA A 289 25.08 -49.51 -50.12
N HIS A 290 25.89 -50.37 -49.53
CA HIS A 290 27.08 -50.92 -50.19
C HIS A 290 26.66 -52.16 -50.96
N THR A 291 26.87 -52.16 -52.28
CA THR A 291 26.39 -53.21 -53.18
C THR A 291 27.55 -54.06 -53.70
N ILE A 292 27.41 -55.38 -53.62
CA ILE A 292 28.29 -56.36 -54.23
C ILE A 292 27.46 -57.22 -55.18
N THR A 293 27.86 -57.31 -56.45
CA THR A 293 27.20 -58.15 -57.45
C THR A 293 27.88 -59.51 -57.52
N VAL A 294 27.12 -60.58 -57.33
CA VAL A 294 27.53 -61.97 -57.51
C VAL A 294 26.83 -62.51 -58.75
N ALA A 295 27.62 -62.91 -59.74
CA ALA A 295 27.11 -63.42 -61.01
C ALA A 295 26.62 -64.88 -60.88
N ASP A 296 25.55 -65.22 -61.61
CA ASP A 296 24.99 -66.58 -61.72
C ASP A 296 24.65 -67.22 -60.37
N PHE A 297 24.11 -66.40 -59.47
CA PHE A 297 23.70 -66.78 -58.13
C PHE A 297 22.26 -66.39 -57.89
N ASP A 298 21.44 -67.31 -57.38
CA ASP A 298 20.02 -67.08 -57.05
C ASP A 298 19.71 -67.69 -55.68
N PRO A 299 20.00 -66.96 -54.58
CA PRO A 299 19.79 -67.49 -53.24
C PRO A 299 18.30 -67.59 -52.90
N MET A 300 17.89 -68.71 -52.29
CA MET A 300 16.56 -68.85 -51.70
C MET A 300 16.45 -68.11 -50.36
N HIS A 301 17.53 -68.12 -49.56
CA HIS A 301 17.57 -67.46 -48.25
C HIS A 301 18.85 -66.65 -48.07
N LEU A 302 18.76 -65.49 -47.44
CA LEU A 302 19.92 -64.77 -46.92
C LEU A 302 20.10 -65.10 -45.43
N VAL A 303 21.35 -65.35 -45.02
CA VAL A 303 21.78 -65.53 -43.62
C VAL A 303 22.82 -64.45 -43.32
N ALA A 304 22.67 -63.75 -42.20
CA ALA A 304 23.57 -62.68 -41.78
C ALA A 304 24.03 -62.91 -40.34
N LEU A 305 25.33 -63.20 -40.17
CA LEU A 305 25.88 -63.59 -38.88
C LEU A 305 27.03 -62.67 -38.46
N LYS A 306 27.11 -62.43 -37.16
CA LYS A 306 28.30 -61.86 -36.53
C LYS A 306 29.29 -63.00 -36.29
N TYR A 307 30.49 -62.89 -36.84
CA TYR A 307 31.54 -63.88 -36.70
C TYR A 307 32.78 -63.24 -36.09
N ARG A 308 33.32 -63.84 -35.03
CA ARG A 308 34.62 -63.43 -34.47
C ARG A 308 35.70 -64.33 -35.03
N ASN A 309 36.66 -63.76 -35.75
CA ASN A 309 37.79 -64.53 -36.27
C ASN A 309 38.77 -64.91 -35.13
N LEU A 310 39.68 -65.84 -35.39
CA LEU A 310 40.74 -66.28 -34.45
C LEU A 310 41.62 -65.10 -33.97
N ASP A 311 41.72 -64.03 -34.77
CA ASP A 311 42.44 -62.79 -34.44
C ASP A 311 41.68 -61.86 -33.46
N GLY A 312 40.49 -62.27 -33.00
CA GLY A 312 39.68 -61.51 -32.03
C GLY A 312 38.83 -60.38 -32.62
N VAL A 313 38.86 -60.16 -33.94
CA VAL A 313 38.08 -59.13 -34.64
C VAL A 313 36.69 -59.67 -35.02
N ASP A 314 35.66 -58.86 -34.77
CA ASP A 314 34.27 -59.16 -35.15
C ASP A 314 34.01 -58.72 -36.60
N HIS A 315 33.48 -59.63 -37.43
CA HIS A 315 33.12 -59.43 -38.84
C HIS A 315 31.63 -59.75 -39.09
N ILE A 316 31.09 -59.27 -40.23
CA ILE A 316 29.77 -59.66 -40.73
C ILE A 316 29.97 -60.68 -41.85
N TYR A 317 29.37 -61.86 -41.67
CA TYR A 317 29.34 -62.91 -42.67
C TYR A 317 27.94 -62.96 -43.30
N LEU A 318 27.86 -62.71 -44.61
CA LEU A 318 26.62 -62.83 -45.37
C LEU A 318 26.71 -64.08 -46.25
N CYS A 319 25.69 -64.94 -46.18
CA CYS A 319 25.64 -66.14 -47.00
C CYS A 319 24.26 -66.32 -47.61
N GLY A 320 24.22 -66.60 -48.91
CA GLY A 320 22.99 -67.01 -49.56
C GLY A 320 22.93 -68.54 -49.67
N VAL A 321 21.76 -69.10 -49.40
CA VAL A 321 21.53 -70.56 -49.33
C VAL A 321 20.54 -70.98 -50.41
N GLU A 322 20.84 -72.07 -51.13
CA GLU A 322 20.03 -72.60 -52.24
C GLU A 322 19.02 -73.69 -51.80
N THR A 323 18.81 -73.91 -50.49
CA THR A 323 17.92 -74.98 -49.98
C THR A 323 16.79 -74.50 -49.10
N THR A 324 15.69 -75.28 -49.09
CA THR A 324 14.48 -75.04 -48.29
C THR A 324 14.64 -75.36 -46.81
N ASP A 325 15.62 -76.20 -46.43
CA ASP A 325 15.97 -76.50 -45.04
C ASP A 325 17.27 -75.77 -44.66
N PRO A 326 17.21 -74.72 -43.82
CA PRO A 326 18.41 -74.06 -43.30
C PRO A 326 19.06 -74.85 -42.14
N ILE A 327 18.41 -75.90 -41.64
CA ILE A 327 18.80 -76.64 -40.43
C ILE A 327 18.57 -78.15 -40.65
N GLY A 328 19.46 -78.83 -41.37
CA GLY A 328 19.47 -80.30 -41.39
C GLY A 328 20.03 -80.96 -42.65
N ASN A 329 21.03 -81.82 -42.44
CA ASN A 329 21.71 -82.72 -43.38
C ASN A 329 22.66 -82.10 -44.43
N THR A 330 23.95 -82.39 -44.20
CA THR A 330 25.16 -81.84 -44.85
C THR A 330 25.61 -82.60 -46.10
N ASP A 331 24.71 -83.21 -46.85
CA ASP A 331 25.08 -83.91 -48.09
C ASP A 331 24.46 -83.22 -49.31
N GLY A 332 25.28 -82.42 -50.00
CA GLY A 332 24.99 -81.89 -51.35
C GLY A 332 24.65 -80.39 -51.46
N THR A 333 24.66 -79.63 -50.38
CA THR A 333 24.31 -78.19 -50.36
C THR A 333 25.44 -77.30 -50.89
N ARG A 334 25.17 -76.46 -51.91
CA ARG A 334 26.09 -75.38 -52.33
C ARG A 334 25.84 -74.13 -51.49
N TRP A 335 26.91 -73.62 -50.88
CA TRP A 335 26.92 -72.37 -50.10
C TRP A 335 27.81 -71.36 -50.81
N ASN A 336 27.25 -70.22 -51.21
CA ASN A 336 28.04 -69.09 -51.71
C ASN A 336 27.97 -67.96 -50.68
N GLY A 337 29.08 -67.74 -49.99
CA GLY A 337 29.23 -66.70 -48.97
C GLY A 337 30.02 -65.51 -49.48
N VAL A 338 29.66 -64.32 -49.01
CA VAL A 338 30.44 -63.09 -49.19
C VAL A 338 30.84 -62.58 -47.81
N LYS A 339 32.14 -62.60 -47.54
CA LYS A 339 32.71 -62.03 -46.32
C LYS A 339 32.84 -60.51 -46.48
N PHE A 340 32.30 -59.75 -45.55
CA PHE A 340 32.55 -58.31 -45.45
C PHE A 340 33.61 -58.07 -44.37
N ASP A 341 34.83 -57.75 -44.79
CA ASP A 341 35.87 -57.28 -43.87
C ASP A 341 35.67 -55.80 -43.58
N THR A 342 35.42 -55.48 -42.31
CA THR A 342 35.29 -54.09 -41.86
C THR A 342 36.54 -53.70 -41.07
N LEU A 343 37.55 -53.15 -41.76
CA LEU A 343 38.56 -52.31 -41.12
C LEU A 343 38.01 -50.89 -41.05
N LEU A 344 37.32 -50.55 -39.96
CA LEU A 344 36.86 -49.19 -39.69
C LEU A 344 37.01 -48.89 -38.19
N ASN A 345 38.28 -48.79 -37.76
CA ASN A 345 38.61 -48.00 -36.58
C ASN A 345 38.59 -46.52 -36.98
N ALA A 346 37.62 -45.80 -36.41
CA ALA A 346 37.53 -44.36 -36.16
C ALA A 346 38.55 -43.40 -36.83
N ALA A 347 38.08 -42.57 -37.78
CA ALA A 347 38.28 -41.11 -37.84
C ALA A 347 37.71 -40.53 -39.17
N PRO A 348 37.17 -39.29 -39.21
CA PRO A 348 36.66 -38.67 -40.43
C PRO A 348 37.75 -37.79 -41.07
N LEU A 349 38.36 -38.23 -42.16
CA LEU A 349 39.19 -37.36 -43.01
C LEU A 349 39.08 -37.74 -44.48
N GLY A 350 38.86 -36.71 -45.30
CA GLY A 350 39.46 -36.52 -46.63
C GLY A 350 39.17 -37.56 -47.72
N ALA A 351 38.63 -37.09 -48.83
CA ALA A 351 38.58 -37.83 -50.09
C ALA A 351 39.95 -38.44 -50.46
N SER A 352 39.87 -39.59 -51.15
CA SER A 352 40.95 -40.42 -51.69
C SER A 352 41.70 -41.29 -50.68
N ASP A 353 41.09 -42.41 -50.28
CA ASP A 353 41.78 -43.71 -50.36
C ASP A 353 40.76 -44.84 -50.42
N ARG A 354 40.83 -45.63 -51.49
CA ARG A 354 39.96 -46.80 -51.69
C ARG A 354 40.38 -47.86 -50.68
N GLY A 355 39.62 -47.99 -49.60
CA GLY A 355 39.67 -49.16 -48.74
C GLY A 355 39.36 -50.41 -49.57
N CYS A 356 40.36 -51.22 -49.82
CA CYS A 356 40.23 -52.48 -50.53
C CYS A 356 39.32 -53.43 -49.74
N VAL A 357 38.05 -53.53 -50.13
CA VAL A 357 37.28 -54.75 -49.93
C VAL A 357 37.96 -55.78 -50.82
N SER A 358 38.55 -56.83 -50.26
CA SER A 358 39.00 -57.99 -51.05
C SER A 358 37.82 -58.95 -51.12
N PRO A 359 37.06 -59.02 -52.24
CA PRO A 359 36.02 -60.01 -52.41
C PRO A 359 36.70 -61.36 -52.59
N TYR A 360 36.86 -62.14 -51.52
CA TYR A 360 37.01 -63.58 -51.68
C TYR A 360 35.64 -64.14 -52.03
N VAL A 361 35.33 -64.18 -53.33
CA VAL A 361 34.31 -65.09 -53.85
C VAL A 361 34.95 -66.48 -53.80
N MET A 362 34.57 -67.29 -52.81
CA MET A 362 34.94 -68.71 -52.82
C MET A 362 34.11 -69.42 -53.90
N SER A 363 34.51 -69.29 -55.17
CA SER A 363 33.95 -70.12 -56.23
C SER A 363 34.68 -71.47 -56.22
N ASN A 364 33.91 -72.53 -55.96
CA ASN A 364 34.32 -73.94 -56.10
C ASN A 364 35.51 -74.38 -55.24
N GLY A 365 35.28 -74.62 -53.94
CA GLY A 365 36.25 -75.32 -53.09
C GLY A 365 35.62 -75.87 -51.82
N TRP A 366 35.91 -77.13 -51.50
CA TRP A 366 35.42 -77.93 -50.36
C TRP A 366 35.82 -77.39 -48.95
N PHE A 367 36.16 -76.11 -48.83
CA PHE A 367 36.64 -75.47 -47.59
C PHE A 367 35.55 -74.79 -46.74
N ALA A 368 34.37 -74.53 -47.32
CA ALA A 368 33.23 -73.96 -46.58
C ALA A 368 32.64 -74.86 -45.47
N PRO A 369 32.66 -76.22 -45.54
CA PRO A 369 32.12 -77.06 -44.48
C PRO A 369 32.85 -76.90 -43.14
N TYR A 370 34.16 -76.61 -43.15
CA TYR A 370 34.96 -76.56 -41.92
C TYR A 370 34.67 -75.32 -41.05
N LEU A 371 34.45 -74.16 -41.66
CA LEU A 371 34.07 -72.93 -40.95
C LEU A 371 32.61 -72.98 -40.45
N VAL A 372 31.71 -73.58 -41.23
CA VAL A 372 30.32 -73.81 -40.81
C VAL A 372 30.26 -74.88 -39.71
N GLN A 373 31.09 -75.93 -39.75
CA GLN A 373 31.20 -76.93 -38.68
C GLN A 373 31.88 -76.38 -37.41
N GLN A 374 32.91 -75.54 -37.50
CA GLN A 374 33.50 -74.88 -36.32
C GLN A 374 32.55 -73.84 -35.71
N ALA A 375 31.81 -73.09 -36.53
CA ALA A 375 30.78 -72.15 -36.07
C ALA A 375 29.52 -72.86 -35.51
N ALA A 376 29.24 -74.09 -35.94
CA ALA A 376 28.21 -74.96 -35.35
C ALA A 376 28.68 -75.64 -34.05
N ALA A 377 29.99 -75.86 -33.87
CA ALA A 377 30.59 -76.45 -32.68
C ALA A 377 30.83 -75.43 -31.55
N GLN A 378 30.97 -74.14 -31.86
CA GLN A 378 30.94 -73.06 -30.88
C GLN A 378 29.52 -72.49 -30.79
N GLU A 379 29.04 -72.12 -29.61
CA GLU A 379 27.65 -71.74 -29.28
C GLU A 379 27.08 -70.50 -30.04
N HIS A 380 27.76 -70.02 -31.09
CA HIS A 380 27.50 -68.79 -31.84
C HIS A 380 26.41 -68.88 -32.91
N TRP A 381 25.96 -70.09 -33.29
CA TRP A 381 24.89 -70.28 -34.29
C TRP A 381 23.49 -69.94 -33.76
N ARG A 382 23.32 -69.71 -32.45
CA ARG A 382 22.01 -69.42 -31.82
C ARG A 382 21.47 -68.01 -32.07
N ASN A 383 22.26 -67.09 -32.64
CA ASN A 383 21.89 -65.68 -32.74
C ASN A 383 20.79 -65.40 -33.78
N ASP A 384 20.63 -66.28 -34.77
CA ASP A 384 19.55 -66.24 -35.78
C ASP A 384 18.33 -67.12 -35.38
N LEU A 385 18.32 -67.69 -34.16
CA LEU A 385 17.40 -68.76 -33.74
C LEU A 385 16.56 -68.44 -32.50
N CYS A 386 15.95 -67.26 -32.45
CA CYS A 386 14.64 -67.19 -31.79
C CYS A 386 13.61 -67.79 -32.77
N GLY A 387 13.15 -69.01 -32.49
CA GLY A 387 12.19 -69.71 -33.35
C GLY A 387 10.92 -68.89 -33.54
N LEU A 388 10.75 -68.30 -34.72
CA LEU A 388 9.46 -67.75 -35.14
C LEU A 388 8.56 -68.93 -35.52
N VAL A 389 7.52 -69.18 -34.73
CA VAL A 389 6.61 -70.31 -34.98
C VAL A 389 5.56 -69.89 -36.00
N HIS A 390 5.50 -70.62 -37.11
CA HIS A 390 4.51 -70.49 -38.17
C HIS A 390 3.37 -71.50 -37.96
N GLU A 391 2.10 -71.07 -38.04
CA GLU A 391 0.93 -71.97 -38.11
C GLU A 391 0.25 -71.93 -39.50
N PRO A 392 -0.48 -73.00 -39.90
CA PRO A 392 -1.03 -73.12 -41.25
C PRO A 392 -2.20 -72.17 -41.52
N ALA A 393 -2.36 -71.90 -42.82
CA ALA A 393 -3.11 -70.81 -43.43
C ALA A 393 -4.62 -70.78 -43.12
N ASP A 394 -5.07 -69.65 -42.57
CA ASP A 394 -6.35 -69.05 -42.92
C ASP A 394 -6.02 -67.78 -43.76
N PRO A 395 -6.53 -67.61 -44.99
CA PRO A 395 -6.19 -66.48 -45.86
C PRO A 395 -6.57 -65.09 -45.27
N ALA A 396 -7.37 -65.04 -44.20
CA ALA A 396 -7.62 -63.82 -43.43
C ALA A 396 -6.57 -63.53 -42.34
N ILE A 397 -5.65 -64.46 -42.08
CA ILE A 397 -4.76 -64.51 -40.92
C ILE A 397 -3.30 -64.64 -41.38
N GLY A 398 -2.51 -63.57 -41.24
CA GLY A 398 -1.06 -63.59 -41.49
C GLY A 398 -0.31 -64.59 -40.60
N SER A 399 0.78 -65.14 -41.13
CA SER A 399 1.39 -66.43 -40.76
C SER A 399 2.45 -66.43 -39.63
N ILE A 400 2.68 -65.33 -38.89
CA ILE A 400 3.56 -65.31 -37.70
C ILE A 400 2.95 -64.39 -36.63
N ARG A 401 2.71 -64.90 -35.42
CA ARG A 401 2.03 -64.13 -34.35
C ARG A 401 2.80 -64.00 -33.04
N TYR A 402 3.75 -64.89 -32.75
CA TYR A 402 4.53 -64.85 -31.52
C TYR A 402 5.99 -65.24 -31.73
N LEU A 403 6.86 -64.65 -30.91
CA LEU A 403 8.27 -65.02 -30.77
C LEU A 403 8.36 -66.12 -29.72
N GLN A 404 8.87 -67.30 -30.10
CA GLN A 404 9.24 -68.30 -29.12
C GLN A 404 10.75 -68.23 -28.88
N THR A 405 11.15 -67.94 -27.65
CA THR A 405 12.56 -67.90 -27.28
C THR A 405 13.09 -69.33 -27.04
N PRO A 406 14.42 -69.57 -27.10
CA PRO A 406 15.00 -70.90 -26.90
C PRO A 406 14.65 -71.57 -25.55
N ASP A 407 14.27 -70.77 -24.55
CA ASP A 407 13.74 -71.18 -23.24
C ASP A 407 12.22 -71.42 -23.22
N LYS A 408 11.59 -71.56 -24.40
CA LYS A 408 10.16 -71.86 -24.62
C LYS A 408 9.18 -70.83 -24.05
N ARG A 409 9.56 -69.54 -24.05
CA ARG A 409 8.66 -68.44 -23.68
C ARG A 409 8.09 -67.80 -24.93
N ASP A 410 6.80 -67.51 -24.89
CA ASP A 410 6.07 -66.97 -26.05
C ASP A 410 5.76 -65.49 -25.81
N PHE A 411 6.13 -64.62 -26.75
CA PHE A 411 5.78 -63.20 -26.75
C PHE A 411 4.96 -62.84 -28.00
N MET A 412 3.79 -62.23 -27.82
CA MET A 412 2.99 -61.74 -28.95
C MET A 412 3.75 -60.64 -29.73
N LEU A 413 3.67 -60.62 -31.06
CA LEU A 413 4.39 -59.64 -31.90
C LEU A 413 3.48 -58.70 -32.70
N ALA A 414 2.23 -59.09 -32.93
CA ALA A 414 1.25 -58.36 -33.72
C ALA A 414 -0.06 -58.18 -32.93
N THR A 415 -0.85 -57.16 -33.26
CA THR A 415 -2.16 -56.92 -32.64
C THR A 415 -3.24 -56.66 -33.69
N ARG A 416 -4.48 -57.05 -33.40
CA ARG A 416 -5.65 -56.88 -34.29
C ARG A 416 -6.54 -55.69 -33.94
N PHE A 417 -6.19 -54.91 -32.92
CA PHE A 417 -7.07 -53.85 -32.42
C PHE A 417 -7.22 -52.64 -33.35
N ALA A 418 -6.34 -52.43 -34.34
CA ALA A 418 -6.43 -51.24 -35.21
C ALA A 418 -7.77 -51.11 -35.94
N ARG A 419 -8.27 -52.16 -36.59
CA ARG A 419 -9.56 -52.12 -37.32
C ARG A 419 -10.76 -51.84 -36.39
N PRO A 420 -10.96 -52.58 -35.28
CA PRO A 420 -11.98 -52.24 -34.28
C PRO A 420 -11.87 -50.80 -33.76
N LEU A 421 -10.65 -50.30 -33.52
CA LEU A 421 -10.42 -48.92 -33.06
C LEU A 421 -10.80 -47.89 -34.12
N ILE A 422 -10.45 -48.11 -35.39
CA ILE A 422 -10.85 -47.24 -36.52
C ILE A 422 -12.37 -47.22 -36.66
N GLN A 423 -13.03 -48.37 -36.59
CA GLN A 423 -14.50 -48.45 -36.65
C GLN A 423 -15.17 -47.66 -35.53
N ARG A 424 -14.67 -47.81 -34.29
CA ARG A 424 -15.18 -47.04 -33.14
C ARG A 424 -14.87 -45.55 -33.25
N ALA A 425 -13.69 -45.16 -33.73
CA ALA A 425 -13.31 -43.76 -33.94
C ALA A 425 -14.14 -43.09 -35.05
N ASN A 426 -14.44 -43.79 -36.14
CA ASN A 426 -15.33 -43.30 -37.21
C ASN A 426 -16.77 -43.10 -36.70
N ALA A 427 -17.22 -43.96 -35.80
CA ALA A 427 -18.54 -43.83 -35.18
C ALA A 427 -18.63 -42.70 -34.13
N GLY A 428 -17.49 -42.12 -33.72
CA GLY A 428 -17.39 -40.98 -32.82
C GLY A 428 -16.37 -41.19 -31.70
N LEU A 429 -15.73 -40.11 -31.24
CA LEU A 429 -14.70 -40.18 -30.20
C LEU A 429 -15.22 -40.72 -28.86
N ASP A 430 -16.48 -40.45 -28.51
CA ASP A 430 -17.06 -40.99 -27.27
C ASP A 430 -17.14 -42.52 -27.30
N ARG A 431 -17.33 -43.15 -28.47
CA ARG A 431 -17.28 -44.62 -28.61
C ARG A 431 -15.86 -45.17 -28.58
N LEU A 432 -14.89 -44.41 -29.07
CA LEU A 432 -13.47 -44.80 -28.99
C LEU A 432 -13.01 -44.86 -27.54
N PHE A 433 -13.28 -43.82 -26.76
CA PHE A 433 -12.84 -43.71 -25.36
C PHE A 433 -13.73 -44.46 -24.36
N ASP A 434 -14.83 -45.07 -24.81
CA ASP A 434 -15.70 -45.86 -23.94
C ASP A 434 -14.96 -47.06 -23.32
N TRP A 435 -15.38 -47.44 -22.11
CA TRP A 435 -14.79 -48.56 -21.38
C TRP A 435 -14.86 -49.86 -22.17
N SER A 436 -15.96 -50.08 -22.91
CA SER A 436 -16.14 -51.29 -23.74
C SER A 436 -15.11 -51.43 -24.85
N THR A 437 -14.40 -50.36 -25.24
CA THR A 437 -13.30 -50.43 -26.21
C THR A 437 -12.07 -51.07 -25.59
N GLN A 438 -11.82 -50.81 -24.31
CA GLN A 438 -10.66 -51.32 -23.58
C GLN A 438 -10.83 -52.78 -23.14
N GLU A 439 -12.07 -53.30 -23.20
CA GLU A 439 -12.42 -54.70 -22.97
C GLU A 439 -12.45 -55.55 -24.24
N LEU A 440 -12.11 -54.97 -25.41
CA LEU A 440 -11.98 -55.74 -26.64
C LEU A 440 -10.96 -56.88 -26.44
N THR A 441 -11.32 -58.07 -26.88
CA THR A 441 -10.50 -59.27 -26.75
C THR A 441 -9.75 -59.59 -28.03
N GLU A 442 -8.46 -59.87 -27.89
CA GLU A 442 -7.59 -60.40 -28.94
C GLU A 442 -7.89 -61.91 -29.09
N PRO A 443 -8.09 -62.41 -30.32
CA PRO A 443 -8.18 -63.85 -30.53
C PRO A 443 -6.86 -64.53 -30.13
N PRO A 444 -6.91 -65.76 -29.58
CA PRO A 444 -5.74 -66.43 -29.03
C PRO A 444 -4.62 -66.56 -30.07
N TYR A 445 -3.38 -66.32 -29.63
CA TYR A 445 -2.20 -66.33 -30.50
C TYR A 445 -1.61 -67.73 -30.70
N LYS A 446 -2.04 -68.71 -29.88
CA LYS A 446 -1.71 -70.13 -30.00
C LYS A 446 -2.93 -71.02 -29.72
N PRO A 447 -3.02 -72.23 -30.30
CA PRO A 447 -4.04 -73.21 -29.99
C PRO A 447 -4.03 -73.56 -28.50
N GLY A 448 -5.17 -73.42 -27.83
CA GLY A 448 -5.31 -73.69 -26.38
C GLY A 448 -5.03 -72.50 -25.45
N ALA A 449 -4.60 -71.33 -25.98
CA ALA A 449 -4.58 -70.09 -25.19
C ALA A 449 -6.00 -69.48 -25.08
N SER A 450 -6.25 -68.77 -23.98
CA SER A 450 -7.48 -67.98 -23.79
C SER A 450 -7.42 -66.68 -24.59
N ALA A 451 -8.57 -66.17 -25.00
CA ALA A 451 -8.66 -64.80 -25.52
C ALA A 451 -8.28 -63.81 -24.40
N GLU A 452 -7.37 -62.88 -24.69
CA GLU A 452 -6.88 -61.88 -23.74
C GLU A 452 -7.40 -60.49 -24.11
N GLN A 453 -7.65 -59.63 -23.13
CA GLN A 453 -8.06 -58.24 -23.35
C GLN A 453 -6.88 -57.38 -23.82
N ILE A 454 -7.14 -56.13 -24.27
CA ILE A 454 -6.09 -55.18 -24.69
C ILE A 454 -4.96 -55.09 -23.66
N ASP A 455 -3.77 -55.57 -23.99
CA ASP A 455 -2.61 -55.51 -23.09
C ASP A 455 -1.93 -54.12 -23.14
N PHE A 456 -1.95 -53.41 -22.00
CA PHE A 456 -1.34 -52.09 -21.84
C PHE A 456 0.15 -52.15 -21.48
N ASP A 457 0.67 -53.31 -21.09
CA ASP A 457 2.10 -53.55 -20.79
C ASP A 457 2.80 -54.36 -21.89
N GLY A 458 2.03 -54.87 -22.86
CA GLY A 458 2.52 -55.66 -23.97
C GLY A 458 3.22 -54.85 -25.08
N PRO A 459 3.54 -55.50 -26.21
CA PRO A 459 4.34 -54.91 -27.30
C PRO A 459 3.74 -53.63 -27.93
N TYR A 460 2.44 -53.42 -27.79
CA TYR A 460 1.73 -52.23 -28.29
C TYR A 460 1.21 -51.32 -27.17
N GLY A 461 1.51 -51.63 -25.91
CA GLY A 461 1.05 -50.90 -24.73
C GLY A 461 1.29 -49.40 -24.80
N LYS A 462 2.48 -48.99 -25.27
CA LYS A 462 2.85 -47.58 -25.51
C LYS A 462 1.79 -46.83 -26.34
N TYR A 463 1.35 -47.42 -27.46
CA TYR A 463 0.38 -46.80 -28.37
C TYR A 463 -1.03 -46.72 -27.74
N PHE A 464 -1.40 -47.70 -26.91
CA PHE A 464 -2.67 -47.69 -26.19
C PHE A 464 -2.68 -46.64 -25.07
N TRP A 465 -1.59 -46.50 -24.30
CA TRP A 465 -1.43 -45.41 -23.33
C TRP A 465 -1.48 -44.04 -24.00
N GLU A 466 -0.85 -43.90 -25.16
CA GLU A 466 -0.90 -42.69 -25.98
C GLU A 466 -2.32 -42.30 -26.37
N LEU A 467 -3.07 -43.27 -26.90
CA LEU A 467 -4.42 -43.05 -27.36
C LEU A 467 -5.38 -42.79 -26.19
N PHE A 468 -5.47 -43.67 -25.20
CA PHE A 468 -6.53 -43.64 -24.18
C PHE A 468 -6.26 -42.68 -23.02
N PHE A 469 -5.01 -42.37 -22.71
CA PHE A 469 -4.65 -41.52 -21.56
C PHE A 469 -3.99 -40.20 -21.98
N HIS A 470 -2.86 -40.27 -22.70
CA HIS A 470 -2.06 -39.07 -22.97
C HIS A 470 -2.75 -38.10 -23.92
N LEU A 471 -3.45 -38.60 -24.95
CA LEU A 471 -4.16 -37.76 -25.90
C LEU A 471 -5.31 -36.96 -25.24
N PRO A 472 -6.28 -37.57 -24.52
CA PRO A 472 -7.32 -36.79 -23.85
C PRO A 472 -6.76 -35.81 -22.82
N TRP A 473 -5.68 -36.17 -22.12
CA TRP A 473 -5.03 -35.29 -21.17
C TRP A 473 -4.33 -34.09 -21.85
N LEU A 474 -3.61 -34.32 -22.96
CA LEU A 474 -2.97 -33.29 -23.77
C LEU A 474 -3.99 -32.27 -24.28
N ILE A 475 -5.12 -32.76 -24.81
CA ILE A 475 -6.19 -31.90 -25.32
C ILE A 475 -6.85 -31.12 -24.19
N ALA A 476 -7.15 -31.78 -23.06
CA ALA A 476 -7.70 -31.09 -21.89
C ALA A 476 -6.77 -29.98 -21.38
N HIS A 477 -5.47 -30.27 -21.28
CA HIS A 477 -4.45 -29.32 -20.87
C HIS A 477 -4.42 -28.11 -21.81
N ARG A 478 -4.43 -28.35 -23.12
CA ARG A 478 -4.46 -27.26 -24.11
C ARG A 478 -5.75 -26.45 -24.06
N CYS A 479 -6.91 -27.10 -23.99
CA CYS A 479 -8.20 -26.39 -23.87
C CYS A 479 -8.24 -25.52 -22.60
N ASN A 480 -7.67 -25.97 -21.48
CA ASN A 480 -7.57 -25.17 -20.27
C ASN A 480 -6.66 -23.93 -20.48
N ARG A 481 -5.50 -24.11 -21.14
CA ARG A 481 -4.60 -22.99 -21.50
C ARG A 481 -5.23 -21.99 -22.45
N GLU A 482 -6.10 -22.44 -23.35
CA GLU A 482 -6.90 -21.59 -24.25
C GLU A 482 -8.18 -21.02 -23.58
N HIS A 483 -8.34 -21.14 -22.25
CA HIS A 483 -9.50 -20.69 -21.46
C HIS A 483 -10.85 -21.36 -21.83
N ARG A 484 -10.81 -22.51 -22.52
CA ARG A 484 -11.98 -23.31 -22.92
C ARG A 484 -12.28 -24.37 -21.85
N PHE A 485 -12.60 -23.92 -20.64
CA PHE A 485 -12.69 -24.77 -19.45
C PHE A 485 -13.79 -25.84 -19.52
N ALA A 486 -14.92 -25.55 -20.18
CA ALA A 486 -16.00 -26.51 -20.34
C ALA A 486 -15.57 -27.69 -21.24
N GLU A 487 -14.84 -27.40 -22.31
CA GLU A 487 -14.30 -28.40 -23.21
C GLU A 487 -13.16 -29.18 -22.56
N ALA A 488 -12.25 -28.50 -21.86
CA ALA A 488 -11.20 -29.15 -21.07
C ALA A 488 -11.81 -30.16 -20.07
N ARG A 489 -12.89 -29.77 -19.39
CA ARG A 489 -13.63 -30.66 -18.49
C ARG A 489 -14.24 -31.87 -19.21
N ARG A 490 -14.82 -31.68 -20.40
CA ARG A 490 -15.38 -32.78 -21.21
C ARG A 490 -14.29 -33.78 -21.61
N TRP A 491 -13.10 -33.30 -21.96
CA TRP A 491 -11.94 -34.15 -22.26
C TRP A 491 -11.39 -34.86 -21.01
N LEU A 492 -11.30 -34.18 -19.86
CA LEU A 492 -10.94 -34.82 -18.60
C LEU A 492 -11.93 -35.92 -18.19
N HIS A 493 -13.23 -35.76 -18.49
CA HIS A 493 -14.24 -36.79 -18.23
C HIS A 493 -14.04 -38.10 -19.00
N ARG A 494 -13.24 -38.11 -20.07
CA ARG A 494 -12.82 -39.33 -20.76
C ARG A 494 -11.78 -40.13 -19.96
N ILE A 495 -11.17 -39.53 -18.93
CA ILE A 495 -10.21 -40.17 -18.03
C ILE A 495 -10.79 -40.32 -16.62
N PHE A 496 -11.34 -39.23 -16.07
CA PHE A 496 -11.82 -39.12 -14.70
C PHE A 496 -13.18 -38.41 -14.59
N THR A 497 -14.13 -39.07 -13.94
CA THR A 497 -15.44 -38.50 -13.62
C THR A 497 -15.66 -38.49 -12.11
N PRO A 498 -16.04 -37.36 -11.49
CA PRO A 498 -16.32 -37.31 -10.05
C PRO A 498 -17.60 -38.07 -9.67
N HIS A 499 -18.51 -38.28 -10.63
CA HIS A 499 -19.65 -39.18 -10.49
C HIS A 499 -19.26 -40.58 -10.97
N ARG A 500 -19.69 -41.62 -10.25
CA ARG A 500 -19.41 -43.02 -10.63
C ARG A 500 -20.23 -43.39 -11.86
N ILE A 501 -19.57 -43.78 -12.95
CA ILE A 501 -20.20 -44.37 -14.14
C ILE A 501 -19.87 -45.86 -14.12
N GLY A 502 -20.90 -46.72 -14.09
CA GLY A 502 -20.70 -48.17 -13.97
C GLY A 502 -19.92 -48.59 -12.71
N GLY A 503 -20.08 -47.87 -11.60
CA GLY A 503 -19.38 -48.12 -10.34
C GLY A 503 -17.92 -47.61 -10.28
N ARG A 504 -17.41 -46.97 -11.35
CA ARG A 504 -16.01 -46.53 -11.48
C ARG A 504 -15.89 -45.01 -11.60
N TYR A 505 -14.80 -44.45 -11.06
CA TYR A 505 -14.42 -43.04 -11.23
C TYR A 505 -13.41 -42.81 -12.36
N TRP A 506 -12.59 -43.83 -12.66
CA TRP A 506 -11.56 -43.81 -13.69
C TRP A 506 -12.06 -44.59 -14.90
N GLN A 507 -12.01 -43.98 -16.08
CA GLN A 507 -12.49 -44.56 -17.33
C GLN A 507 -11.36 -45.22 -18.16
N VAL A 508 -10.12 -45.15 -17.67
CA VAL A 508 -8.94 -45.77 -18.28
C VAL A 508 -8.54 -47.00 -17.45
N ARG A 509 -8.55 -48.18 -18.08
CA ARG A 509 -8.37 -49.49 -17.45
C ARG A 509 -7.07 -49.66 -16.64
N PRO A 510 -5.87 -49.31 -17.16
CA PRO A 510 -4.65 -49.42 -16.36
C PRO A 510 -4.64 -48.48 -15.14
N LEU A 511 -5.46 -47.42 -15.15
CA LEU A 511 -5.70 -46.60 -13.96
C LEU A 511 -6.71 -47.21 -12.99
N VAL A 512 -7.27 -48.40 -13.19
CA VAL A 512 -8.12 -49.11 -12.21
C VAL A 512 -7.37 -50.32 -11.66
N ASP A 513 -6.75 -51.10 -12.56
CA ASP A 513 -6.07 -52.37 -12.27
C ASP A 513 -4.67 -52.24 -11.64
N ALA A 514 -4.31 -51.02 -11.22
CA ALA A 514 -2.99 -50.65 -10.69
C ALA A 514 -2.51 -51.45 -9.46
N ARG A 515 -3.33 -52.32 -8.85
CA ARG A 515 -2.89 -53.27 -7.80
C ARG A 515 -2.07 -54.45 -8.36
N GLN A 516 -2.18 -54.76 -9.66
CA GLN A 516 -1.41 -55.81 -10.34
C GLN A 516 -0.13 -55.29 -11.00
N HIS A 517 0.02 -53.96 -11.15
CA HIS A 517 1.12 -53.32 -11.87
C HIS A 517 2.25 -52.92 -10.90
N GLY A 518 2.72 -53.92 -10.13
CA GLY A 518 3.64 -53.73 -9.02
C GLY A 518 5.11 -53.61 -9.43
N ARG A 519 5.66 -52.41 -9.21
CA ARG A 519 7.08 -52.10 -8.97
C ARG A 519 8.07 -52.53 -10.04
N GLN A 520 8.27 -51.80 -11.13
CA GLN A 520 9.54 -51.94 -11.86
C GLN A 520 10.68 -51.42 -10.97
N GLY A 521 11.49 -52.33 -10.44
CA GLY A 521 12.75 -51.98 -9.79
C GLY A 521 13.77 -51.69 -10.87
N THR A 522 14.01 -50.41 -11.15
CA THR A 522 15.12 -50.00 -12.00
C THR A 522 16.33 -49.74 -11.12
N ASP A 523 17.48 -50.37 -11.43
CA ASP A 523 18.78 -50.06 -10.82
C ASP A 523 19.29 -48.63 -11.16
N ARG A 524 18.50 -47.82 -11.88
CA ARG A 524 18.81 -46.44 -12.28
C ARG A 524 17.92 -45.44 -11.55
N VAL A 525 18.52 -44.30 -11.19
CA VAL A 525 17.85 -43.08 -10.73
C VAL A 525 16.88 -42.62 -11.83
N LEU A 526 15.60 -42.97 -11.68
CA LEU A 526 14.54 -42.48 -12.56
C LEU A 526 14.43 -40.96 -12.39
N SER A 527 14.93 -40.22 -13.38
CA SER A 527 14.93 -38.76 -13.38
C SER A 527 13.76 -38.17 -14.18
N ASP A 528 12.96 -39.01 -14.86
CA ASP A 528 11.78 -38.60 -15.62
C ASP A 528 10.48 -38.86 -14.81
N PRO A 529 9.66 -37.82 -14.52
CA PRO A 529 8.39 -37.99 -13.82
C PRO A 529 7.40 -38.92 -14.53
N HIS A 530 7.43 -38.98 -15.87
CA HIS A 530 6.55 -39.85 -16.65
C HIS A 530 6.93 -41.32 -16.52
N GLU A 531 8.22 -41.64 -16.41
CA GLU A 531 8.69 -43.00 -16.14
C GLU A 531 8.24 -43.44 -14.73
N ILE A 532 8.41 -42.57 -13.72
CA ILE A 532 7.93 -42.83 -12.35
C ILE A 532 6.42 -43.05 -12.32
N ALA A 533 5.65 -42.22 -13.04
CA ALA A 533 4.20 -42.32 -13.09
C ALA A 533 3.68 -43.52 -13.89
N THR A 534 4.43 -43.98 -14.88
CA THR A 534 4.11 -45.21 -15.62
C THR A 534 4.38 -46.44 -14.77
N ALA A 535 5.48 -46.45 -14.00
CA ALA A 535 5.78 -47.50 -13.03
C ALA A 535 4.79 -47.51 -11.84
N ALA A 536 4.24 -46.35 -11.46
CA ALA A 536 3.25 -46.20 -10.42
C ALA A 536 2.07 -45.32 -10.87
N PRO A 537 1.04 -45.90 -11.53
CA PRO A 537 -0.10 -45.16 -12.13
C PRO A 537 -0.92 -44.30 -11.16
N VAL A 538 -0.71 -44.43 -9.84
CA VAL A 538 -1.30 -43.52 -8.84
C VAL A 538 -0.90 -42.06 -9.06
N HIS A 539 0.31 -41.79 -9.58
CA HIS A 539 0.76 -40.42 -9.84
C HIS A 539 0.02 -39.82 -11.03
N TYR A 540 -0.29 -40.61 -12.06
CA TYR A 540 -1.20 -40.18 -13.14
C TYR A 540 -2.61 -39.88 -12.62
N ARG A 541 -3.15 -40.71 -11.72
CA ARG A 541 -4.44 -40.42 -11.08
C ARG A 541 -4.42 -39.08 -10.35
N LYS A 542 -3.41 -38.83 -9.51
CA LYS A 542 -3.29 -37.55 -8.79
C LYS A 542 -3.17 -36.37 -9.75
N THR A 543 -2.38 -36.49 -10.80
CA THR A 543 -2.16 -35.44 -11.80
C THR A 543 -3.45 -35.05 -12.51
N ILE A 544 -4.23 -36.03 -12.97
CA ILE A 544 -5.53 -35.77 -13.61
C ILE A 544 -6.53 -35.16 -12.62
N PHE A 545 -6.53 -35.62 -11.37
CA PHE A 545 -7.35 -35.01 -10.33
C PHE A 545 -6.95 -33.55 -10.08
N PHE A 546 -5.65 -33.23 -10.02
CA PHE A 546 -5.15 -31.86 -9.88
C PHE A 546 -5.52 -31.00 -11.09
N ALA A 547 -5.38 -31.52 -12.30
CA ALA A 547 -5.79 -30.83 -13.52
C ALA A 547 -7.31 -30.54 -13.52
N TYR A 548 -8.11 -31.46 -13.02
CA TYR A 548 -9.57 -31.27 -12.88
C TYR A 548 -9.92 -30.18 -11.87
N VAL A 549 -9.35 -30.23 -10.66
CA VAL A 549 -9.54 -29.20 -9.63
C VAL A 549 -9.06 -27.84 -10.13
N LYS A 550 -7.88 -27.78 -10.75
CA LYS A 550 -7.34 -26.56 -11.35
C LYS A 550 -8.28 -25.98 -12.41
N ASN A 551 -8.83 -26.82 -13.29
CA ASN A 551 -9.79 -26.37 -14.30
C ASN A 551 -11.08 -25.79 -13.68
N LEU A 552 -11.55 -26.33 -12.55
CA LEU A 552 -12.69 -25.74 -11.82
C LEU A 552 -12.32 -24.40 -11.18
N ILE A 553 -11.14 -24.28 -10.59
CA ILE A 553 -10.66 -23.01 -10.02
C ILE A 553 -10.50 -21.96 -11.11
N ASP A 554 -9.94 -22.31 -12.26
CA ASP A 554 -9.77 -21.39 -13.39
C ASP A 554 -11.10 -20.93 -13.97
N LEU A 555 -12.08 -21.83 -14.06
CA LEU A 555 -13.44 -21.49 -14.44
C LEU A 555 -14.09 -20.55 -13.42
N GLY A 556 -13.89 -20.81 -12.12
CA GLY A 556 -14.32 -19.92 -11.05
C GLY A 556 -13.68 -18.54 -11.15
N ASP A 557 -12.36 -18.47 -11.38
CA ASP A 557 -11.60 -17.23 -11.56
C ASP A 557 -12.05 -16.46 -12.81
N ALA A 558 -12.40 -17.16 -13.90
CA ALA A 558 -12.96 -16.53 -15.10
C ALA A 558 -14.34 -15.91 -14.82
N LYS A 559 -15.21 -16.63 -14.10
CA LYS A 559 -16.52 -16.14 -13.69
C LYS A 559 -16.45 -15.00 -12.68
N TYR A 560 -15.48 -15.03 -11.78
CA TYR A 560 -15.23 -13.94 -10.84
C TYR A 560 -14.89 -12.65 -11.60
N ARG A 561 -14.01 -12.73 -12.62
CA ARG A 561 -13.59 -11.56 -13.40
C ARG A 561 -14.73 -10.88 -14.18
N GLU A 562 -15.87 -11.54 -14.41
CA GLU A 562 -17.04 -10.91 -15.02
C GLU A 562 -17.64 -9.80 -14.11
N LEU A 563 -17.42 -9.87 -12.79
CA LEU A 563 -17.89 -8.91 -11.78
C LEU A 563 -19.40 -8.63 -11.82
N SER A 564 -20.19 -9.49 -12.46
CA SER A 564 -21.65 -9.48 -12.43
C SER A 564 -22.16 -10.27 -11.22
N ARG A 565 -23.35 -9.95 -10.71
CA ARG A 565 -23.96 -10.69 -9.58
C ARG A 565 -24.06 -12.19 -9.86
N ASP A 566 -24.47 -12.54 -11.08
CA ASP A 566 -24.61 -13.93 -11.51
C ASP A 566 -23.25 -14.60 -11.71
N GLY A 567 -22.28 -13.90 -12.30
CA GLY A 567 -20.89 -14.37 -12.44
C GLY A 567 -20.20 -14.65 -11.10
N LEU A 568 -20.40 -13.78 -10.10
CA LEU A 568 -19.88 -14.00 -8.74
C LEU A 568 -20.56 -15.18 -8.03
N SER A 569 -21.86 -15.38 -8.29
CA SER A 569 -22.62 -16.53 -7.77
C SER A 569 -22.14 -17.84 -8.40
N ASP A 570 -21.92 -17.86 -9.71
CA ASP A 570 -21.35 -18.99 -10.45
C ASP A 570 -19.93 -19.31 -9.98
N ALA A 571 -19.09 -18.28 -9.81
CA ALA A 571 -17.73 -18.42 -9.30
C ALA A 571 -17.71 -19.13 -7.94
N LYS A 572 -18.59 -18.69 -7.01
CA LYS A 572 -18.78 -19.36 -5.71
C LYS A 572 -19.14 -20.83 -5.87
N GLY A 573 -20.05 -21.15 -6.79
CA GLY A 573 -20.44 -22.53 -7.09
C GLY A 573 -19.25 -23.40 -7.51
N TRP A 574 -18.41 -22.90 -8.42
CA TRP A 574 -17.22 -23.63 -8.88
C TRP A 574 -16.16 -23.81 -7.80
N TYR A 575 -15.90 -22.79 -6.98
CA TYR A 575 -14.96 -22.91 -5.85
C TYR A 575 -15.45 -23.88 -4.78
N MET A 576 -16.75 -23.89 -4.49
CA MET A 576 -17.35 -24.86 -3.56
C MET A 576 -17.22 -26.29 -4.10
N MET A 577 -17.48 -26.51 -5.38
CA MET A 577 -17.27 -27.82 -6.01
C MET A 577 -15.81 -28.28 -5.93
N ALA A 578 -14.85 -27.38 -6.21
CA ALA A 578 -13.44 -27.67 -6.08
C ALA A 578 -13.04 -28.00 -4.62
N ARG A 579 -13.60 -27.27 -3.66
CA ARG A 579 -13.40 -27.50 -2.22
C ARG A 579 -13.94 -28.86 -1.77
N ASP A 580 -15.14 -29.21 -2.21
CA ASP A 580 -15.78 -30.47 -1.84
C ASP A 580 -15.02 -31.68 -2.41
N LEU A 581 -14.47 -31.55 -3.62
CA LEU A 581 -13.61 -32.58 -4.23
C LEU A 581 -12.29 -32.74 -3.48
N LEU A 582 -11.65 -31.64 -3.07
CA LEU A 582 -10.42 -31.70 -2.27
C LEU A 582 -10.66 -32.24 -0.85
N GLY A 583 -11.86 -32.01 -0.30
CA GLY A 583 -12.21 -32.40 1.06
C GLY A 583 -11.57 -31.51 2.12
N LYS A 584 -11.56 -32.00 3.37
CA LYS A 584 -11.01 -31.26 4.50
C LYS A 584 -9.50 -31.07 4.34
N ARG A 585 -9.03 -29.84 4.53
CA ARG A 585 -7.60 -29.52 4.53
C ARG A 585 -6.87 -30.37 5.59
N PRO A 586 -5.72 -31.00 5.26
CA PRO A 586 -4.96 -31.79 6.22
C PRO A 586 -4.45 -30.95 7.39
N ASP A 587 -4.75 -31.34 8.63
CA ASP A 587 -4.33 -30.64 9.86
C ASP A 587 -2.79 -30.59 9.96
N THR A 588 -2.21 -29.43 10.27
CA THR A 588 -0.75 -29.20 10.37
C THR A 588 -0.16 -29.65 11.71
N ALA A 589 -0.98 -30.13 12.65
CA ALA A 589 -0.55 -30.58 13.97
C ALA A 589 0.57 -31.65 13.97
N ALA A 590 0.78 -32.39 12.88
CA ALA A 590 1.86 -33.38 12.76
C ALA A 590 3.27 -32.78 12.92
N ALA A 591 3.47 -31.49 12.60
CA ALA A 591 4.76 -30.80 12.80
C ALA A 591 5.18 -30.72 14.29
N ARG A 592 4.22 -30.84 15.23
CA ARG A 592 4.49 -30.78 16.68
C ARG A 592 5.20 -32.03 17.24
N ARG A 593 5.37 -33.09 16.45
CA ARG A 593 6.01 -34.35 16.89
C ARG A 593 7.52 -34.42 16.61
N TRP A 594 8.08 -33.46 15.87
CA TRP A 594 9.51 -33.42 15.56
C TRP A 594 10.29 -32.76 16.70
N ARG A 595 11.43 -33.35 17.09
CA ARG A 595 12.33 -32.84 18.14
C ARG A 595 13.63 -32.40 17.48
N ALA A 596 14.14 -31.22 17.88
CA ALA A 596 15.43 -30.75 17.43
C ALA A 596 16.54 -31.74 17.86
N VAL A 597 17.34 -32.16 16.89
CA VAL A 597 18.52 -33.02 17.06
C VAL A 597 19.74 -32.31 16.49
N THR A 598 20.93 -32.70 16.93
CA THR A 598 22.17 -32.16 16.38
C THR A 598 22.38 -32.68 14.94
N LEU A 599 23.14 -31.93 14.12
CA LEU A 599 23.45 -32.36 12.74
C LEU A 599 24.18 -33.71 12.71
N ALA A 600 25.08 -33.95 13.68
CA ALA A 600 25.80 -35.21 13.82
C ALA A 600 24.85 -36.39 14.12
N GLU A 601 23.89 -36.22 15.03
CA GLU A 601 22.87 -37.24 15.31
C GLU A 601 21.95 -37.47 14.10
N ALA A 602 21.59 -36.42 13.37
CA ALA A 602 20.77 -36.52 12.16
C ALA A 602 21.47 -37.29 11.04
N ALA A 603 22.76 -37.02 10.80
CA ALA A 603 23.57 -37.72 9.80
C ALA A 603 23.87 -39.19 10.17
N ALA A 604 23.93 -39.53 11.46
CA ALA A 604 24.19 -40.91 11.91
C ALA A 604 22.92 -41.78 12.04
N GLY A 605 21.72 -41.19 11.97
CA GLY A 605 20.45 -41.88 12.23
C GLY A 605 20.09 -42.90 11.13
N LYS A 606 19.64 -44.10 11.54
CA LYS A 606 19.17 -45.17 10.63
C LYS A 606 17.68 -45.43 10.77
N ASN A 607 16.99 -45.70 9.67
CA ASN A 607 15.54 -45.87 9.61
C ASN A 607 15.21 -47.35 9.83
N ARG A 608 14.98 -47.71 11.10
CA ARG A 608 14.69 -49.10 11.48
C ARG A 608 13.48 -49.68 10.74
N LEU A 609 12.44 -48.88 10.47
CA LEU A 609 11.26 -49.34 9.73
C LEU A 609 11.57 -49.68 8.28
N LEU A 610 12.45 -48.89 7.63
CA LEU A 610 12.93 -49.19 6.28
C LEU A 610 13.76 -50.48 6.29
N ARG A 611 14.69 -50.63 7.23
CA ARG A 611 15.53 -51.85 7.36
C ARG A 611 14.70 -53.10 7.71
N ASP A 612 13.68 -52.96 8.54
CA ASP A 612 12.73 -54.03 8.88
C ASP A 612 11.80 -54.39 7.72
N ALA A 613 11.51 -53.44 6.83
CA ALA A 613 10.76 -53.68 5.60
C ALA A 613 11.63 -54.35 4.54
N GLU A 614 12.87 -53.89 4.35
CA GLU A 614 13.88 -54.48 3.46
C GLU A 614 14.13 -55.94 3.83
N THR A 615 14.39 -56.23 5.11
CA THR A 615 14.59 -57.61 5.60
C THR A 615 13.34 -58.49 5.40
N ARG A 616 12.12 -57.97 5.59
CA ARG A 616 10.88 -58.68 5.30
C ARG A 616 10.69 -58.97 3.81
N THR A 617 11.10 -58.07 2.92
CA THR A 617 11.06 -58.30 1.46
C THR A 617 12.17 -59.24 0.98
N HIS A 618 13.36 -59.21 1.58
CA HIS A 618 14.47 -60.09 1.23
C HIS A 618 14.25 -61.55 1.69
N LEU A 619 13.47 -61.80 2.75
CA LEU A 619 13.08 -63.16 3.14
C LEU A 619 12.17 -63.86 2.13
N ALA A 620 11.51 -63.12 1.24
CA ALA A 620 10.67 -63.68 0.16
C ALA A 620 11.44 -63.96 -1.15
N ALA A 621 12.66 -63.46 -1.31
CA ALA A 621 13.47 -63.60 -2.53
C ALA A 621 14.90 -64.07 -2.19
N ARG A 622 15.09 -65.39 -2.09
CA ARG A 622 16.43 -65.98 -1.97
C ARG A 622 17.11 -66.05 -3.34
N SER A 623 18.04 -65.13 -3.58
CA SER A 623 19.30 -65.39 -4.30
C SER A 623 20.38 -64.44 -3.77
N PRO A 624 21.59 -64.94 -3.47
CA PRO A 624 22.68 -64.10 -2.99
C PRO A 624 23.30 -63.39 -4.20
N ARG A 625 23.06 -62.09 -4.35
CA ARG A 625 23.95 -61.22 -5.13
C ARG A 625 24.72 -60.35 -4.15
N GLN A 626 26.03 -60.60 -4.10
CA GLN A 626 27.01 -59.81 -3.37
C GLN A 626 27.15 -58.42 -4.00
N ASP A 627 27.18 -57.44 -3.10
CA ASP A 627 28.08 -56.29 -3.09
C ASP A 627 28.20 -55.47 -4.38
N SER A 628 27.22 -54.59 -4.57
CA SER A 628 27.41 -53.24 -5.10
C SER A 628 26.18 -52.40 -4.73
N ALA A 629 25.97 -52.19 -3.43
CA ALA A 629 25.03 -51.18 -2.97
C ALA A 629 25.65 -49.81 -3.31
N VAL A 630 25.35 -49.31 -4.50
CA VAL A 630 25.52 -47.90 -4.84
C VAL A 630 24.74 -47.14 -3.77
N ALA A 631 25.46 -46.49 -2.85
CA ALA A 631 24.89 -45.69 -1.80
C ALA A 631 24.34 -44.41 -2.45
N ASP A 632 23.14 -44.51 -3.01
CA ASP A 632 22.44 -43.35 -3.52
C ASP A 632 22.20 -42.38 -2.35
N PRO A 633 22.72 -41.15 -2.37
CA PRO A 633 22.39 -40.16 -1.35
C PRO A 633 20.87 -39.91 -1.31
N ALA A 634 20.12 -40.25 -2.38
CA ALA A 634 18.66 -40.33 -2.39
C ALA A 634 18.10 -41.18 -1.26
N LEU A 635 18.64 -42.39 -1.17
CA LEU A 635 18.29 -43.41 -0.20
C LEU A 635 18.84 -43.10 1.19
N PHE A 636 20.00 -42.44 1.31
CA PHE A 636 20.58 -42.05 2.62
C PHE A 636 19.64 -41.14 3.43
N ALA A 637 19.00 -40.16 2.80
CA ALA A 637 18.03 -39.29 3.50
C ALA A 637 16.76 -40.04 3.94
N LEU A 638 16.30 -41.04 3.17
CA LEU A 638 15.19 -41.93 3.56
C LEU A 638 15.60 -42.96 4.61
N ASP A 639 16.90 -43.28 4.66
CA ASP A 639 17.53 -44.09 5.69
C ASP A 639 17.74 -43.29 6.98
N THR A 640 17.61 -41.96 7.00
CA THR A 640 17.49 -41.20 8.26
C THR A 640 16.04 -41.18 8.76
N GLY A 641 15.77 -41.80 9.91
CA GLY A 641 14.42 -41.79 10.52
C GLY A 641 13.99 -40.44 11.14
N VAL A 642 14.81 -39.40 10.98
CA VAL A 642 14.68 -38.09 11.64
C VAL A 642 13.78 -37.13 10.87
N PHE A 643 13.85 -37.13 9.54
CA PHE A 643 13.07 -36.23 8.68
C PHE A 643 11.73 -36.85 8.29
N SER A 644 10.67 -36.04 8.32
CA SER A 644 9.35 -36.45 7.83
C SER A 644 9.20 -36.17 6.34
N VAL A 645 8.37 -36.96 5.65
CA VAL A 645 8.03 -36.70 4.25
C VAL A 645 7.35 -35.31 4.18
N PRO A 646 7.90 -34.36 3.38
CA PRO A 646 7.29 -33.04 3.24
C PRO A 646 5.91 -33.19 2.65
N ARG A 647 4.96 -32.31 2.97
CA ARG A 647 3.63 -32.33 2.33
C ARG A 647 3.70 -31.75 0.93
N ASN A 648 2.84 -32.20 0.03
CA ASN A 648 2.72 -31.63 -1.31
C ASN A 648 2.25 -30.16 -1.22
N GLN A 649 3.17 -29.24 -1.49
CA GLN A 649 2.93 -27.80 -1.40
C GLN A 649 1.93 -27.29 -2.45
N GLN A 650 1.99 -27.80 -3.68
CA GLN A 650 1.09 -27.40 -4.76
C GLN A 650 -0.37 -27.74 -4.41
N LEU A 651 -0.58 -28.91 -3.80
CA LEU A 651 -1.92 -29.28 -3.35
C LEU A 651 -2.40 -28.38 -2.20
N LEU A 652 -1.53 -28.01 -1.25
CA LEU A 652 -1.83 -27.05 -0.19
C LEU A 652 -2.18 -25.66 -0.72
N GLN A 653 -1.53 -25.22 -1.80
CA GLN A 653 -1.83 -23.96 -2.49
C GLN A 653 -3.25 -23.95 -3.07
N TYR A 654 -3.79 -25.07 -3.54
CA TYR A 654 -5.18 -25.11 -4.03
C TYR A 654 -6.19 -24.84 -2.91
N TRP A 655 -6.03 -25.41 -1.71
CA TRP A 655 -6.90 -25.06 -0.57
C TRP A 655 -6.76 -23.57 -0.21
N GLN A 656 -5.52 -23.07 -0.11
CA GLN A 656 -5.28 -21.65 0.20
C GLN A 656 -5.90 -20.71 -0.84
N MET A 657 -5.76 -21.04 -2.12
CA MET A 657 -6.33 -20.27 -3.22
C MET A 657 -7.86 -20.26 -3.13
N ILE A 658 -8.51 -21.42 -3.03
CA ILE A 658 -9.97 -21.51 -2.89
C ILE A 658 -10.46 -20.76 -1.65
N ASP A 659 -9.81 -20.93 -0.50
CA ASP A 659 -10.19 -20.23 0.74
C ASP A 659 -10.05 -18.71 0.58
N ALA A 660 -8.97 -18.22 -0.05
CA ALA A 660 -8.79 -16.79 -0.35
C ALA A 660 -9.87 -16.28 -1.33
N ARG A 661 -10.17 -17.02 -2.41
CA ARG A 661 -11.23 -16.66 -3.37
C ARG A 661 -12.61 -16.60 -2.72
N LEU A 662 -12.96 -17.59 -1.92
CA LEU A 662 -14.21 -17.60 -1.15
C LEU A 662 -14.25 -16.46 -0.13
N ASN A 663 -13.11 -16.11 0.47
CA ASN A 663 -13.00 -14.97 1.38
C ASN A 663 -13.25 -13.65 0.65
N HIS A 664 -12.64 -13.45 -0.52
CA HIS A 664 -12.84 -12.26 -1.34
C HIS A 664 -14.31 -12.10 -1.77
N LEU A 665 -14.96 -13.20 -2.18
CA LEU A 665 -16.38 -13.20 -2.53
C LEU A 665 -17.28 -12.81 -1.35
N ARG A 666 -16.94 -13.24 -0.13
CA ARG A 666 -17.71 -12.94 1.09
C ARG A 666 -17.58 -11.48 1.55
N HIS A 667 -16.44 -10.84 1.27
CA HIS A 667 -16.12 -9.49 1.75
C HIS A 667 -16.23 -8.42 0.66
N HIS A 668 -16.88 -8.72 -0.47
CA HIS A 668 -17.07 -7.79 -1.58
C HIS A 668 -15.73 -7.21 -2.10
N LEU A 669 -14.75 -8.11 -2.27
CA LEU A 669 -13.44 -7.80 -2.83
C LEU A 669 -13.33 -8.28 -4.28
N THR A 670 -12.45 -7.68 -5.07
CA THR A 670 -12.03 -8.20 -6.38
C THR A 670 -11.22 -9.50 -6.20
N LEU A 671 -10.93 -10.18 -7.31
CA LEU A 671 -10.08 -11.37 -7.31
C LEU A 671 -8.71 -11.12 -6.62
N ASP A 672 -8.18 -9.91 -6.77
CA ASP A 672 -6.90 -9.45 -6.20
C ASP A 672 -6.99 -8.99 -4.74
N GLY A 673 -8.18 -8.95 -4.15
CA GLY A 673 -8.40 -8.53 -2.76
C GLY A 673 -8.64 -7.02 -2.56
N LYS A 674 -8.88 -6.25 -3.63
CA LYS A 674 -9.23 -4.81 -3.53
C LYS A 674 -10.73 -4.66 -3.26
N PRO A 675 -11.19 -3.68 -2.45
CA PRO A 675 -12.62 -3.47 -2.24
C PRO A 675 -13.33 -3.07 -3.53
N LEU A 676 -14.48 -3.70 -3.83
CA LEU A 676 -15.35 -3.31 -4.95
C LEU A 676 -16.18 -2.05 -4.64
N SER A 677 -16.33 -1.69 -3.36
CA SER A 677 -17.04 -0.47 -2.92
C SER A 677 -16.09 0.73 -2.86
N VAL A 678 -16.53 1.87 -3.37
CA VAL A 678 -15.86 3.17 -3.15
C VAL A 678 -16.03 3.58 -1.68
N THR A 679 -14.96 4.04 -1.02
CA THR A 679 -15.02 4.54 0.36
C THR A 679 -15.91 5.77 0.45
N LEU A 680 -16.82 5.81 1.42
CA LEU A 680 -17.61 7.00 1.73
C LEU A 680 -16.66 8.07 2.29
N PHE A 681 -16.55 9.22 1.63
CA PHE A 681 -15.84 10.38 2.18
C PHE A 681 -16.66 10.96 3.34
N GLU A 682 -16.01 11.23 4.48
CA GLU A 682 -16.64 11.93 5.60
C GLU A 682 -16.38 13.44 5.47
N PRO A 683 -17.41 14.31 5.49
CA PRO A 683 -17.20 15.76 5.46
C PRO A 683 -16.68 16.26 6.83
N PRO A 684 -15.71 17.21 6.87
CA PRO A 684 -15.20 17.75 8.12
C PRO A 684 -16.24 18.60 8.88
N ALA A 685 -16.14 18.64 10.21
CA ALA A 685 -17.09 19.29 11.12
C ALA A 685 -16.94 20.83 11.23
N ASP A 686 -18.02 21.52 11.63
CA ASP A 686 -18.18 22.99 11.67
C ASP A 686 -17.57 23.68 12.92
N PRO A 687 -16.65 24.65 12.76
CA PRO A 687 -15.97 25.36 13.85
C PRO A 687 -16.81 26.43 14.62
N ALA A 688 -18.07 26.67 14.28
CA ALA A 688 -18.87 27.75 14.88
C ALA A 688 -19.30 27.53 16.35
N SER A 689 -19.04 26.37 16.96
CA SER A 689 -19.60 26.00 18.28
C SER A 689 -18.87 26.57 19.53
N VAL A 690 -17.78 27.33 19.38
CA VAL A 690 -16.89 27.70 20.51
C VAL A 690 -17.06 29.16 21.04
N LEU A 691 -17.75 30.06 20.32
CA LEU A 691 -17.70 31.51 20.60
C LEU A 691 -18.83 32.11 21.48
N GLY A 692 -19.80 31.32 21.95
CA GLY A 692 -21.06 31.85 22.50
C GLY A 692 -21.17 32.22 24.00
N GLN A 693 -20.16 32.04 24.85
CA GLN A 693 -20.38 31.96 26.32
C GLN A 693 -19.76 33.05 27.23
N ARG A 694 -19.37 34.24 26.75
CA ARG A 694 -18.57 35.20 27.57
C ARG A 694 -19.15 36.60 27.88
N GLY A 695 -20.47 36.80 27.91
CA GLY A 695 -21.00 38.13 28.26
C GLY A 695 -22.30 38.11 29.04
N ARG A 696 -22.22 38.23 30.38
CA ARG A 696 -23.27 38.76 31.29
C ARG A 696 -22.78 38.72 32.73
N ASP A 697 -22.43 39.87 33.32
CA ASP A 697 -22.58 40.16 34.77
C ASP A 697 -22.21 41.62 35.14
N ALA A 698 -22.83 42.11 36.24
CA ALA A 698 -22.66 43.36 37.02
C ALA A 698 -23.58 44.57 36.67
N GLY A 699 -24.23 45.31 37.59
CA GLY A 699 -24.32 45.34 39.08
C GLY A 699 -25.02 46.66 39.54
N ILE A 700 -25.78 46.67 40.65
CA ILE A 700 -26.73 47.72 41.10
C ILE A 700 -26.12 48.65 42.20
N GLY A 701 -26.37 49.97 42.14
CA GLY A 701 -25.82 50.99 43.07
C GLY A 701 -26.63 51.29 44.35
N ARG A 702 -25.97 51.77 45.41
CA ARG A 702 -26.53 52.23 46.71
C ARG A 702 -26.64 53.76 46.78
N GLY A 703 -27.73 54.30 47.33
CA GLY A 703 -27.94 55.75 47.57
C GLY A 703 -27.63 56.19 49.00
N ASN A 704 -26.93 57.32 49.16
CA ASN A 704 -26.70 58.00 50.45
C ASN A 704 -27.69 59.18 50.65
N SER A 705 -28.16 59.35 51.89
CA SER A 705 -29.11 60.40 52.31
C SER A 705 -28.45 61.78 52.51
N LEU A 706 -29.11 62.85 52.05
CA LEU A 706 -28.63 64.24 52.14
C LEU A 706 -28.66 64.81 53.58
N VAL A 707 -27.62 65.60 53.93
CA VAL A 707 -27.43 66.34 55.19
C VAL A 707 -28.28 67.62 55.22
N PRO A 708 -28.82 68.09 56.38
CA PRO A 708 -29.55 69.36 56.47
C PRO A 708 -28.67 70.57 56.09
N LEU A 709 -29.14 71.40 55.15
CA LEU A 709 -28.45 72.63 54.72
C LEU A 709 -28.48 73.71 55.82
N ALA A 710 -27.32 74.07 56.39
CA ALA A 710 -27.15 75.25 57.23
C ALA A 710 -26.82 76.48 56.38
N VAL A 711 -27.37 77.66 56.72
CA VAL A 711 -27.08 78.92 56.01
C VAL A 711 -25.63 79.33 56.27
N PRO A 712 -24.77 79.48 55.24
CA PRO A 712 -23.39 79.89 55.43
C PRO A 712 -23.29 81.38 55.83
N PRO A 713 -22.19 81.81 56.47
CA PRO A 713 -22.02 83.20 56.91
C PRO A 713 -21.69 84.18 55.77
N PHE A 714 -21.29 83.67 54.61
CA PHE A 714 -20.92 84.44 53.42
C PHE A 714 -22.04 84.47 52.40
N ARG A 715 -22.08 85.57 51.64
CA ARG A 715 -23.03 85.81 50.56
C ARG A 715 -22.85 84.83 49.40
N PHE A 716 -23.94 84.58 48.69
CA PHE A 716 -24.00 83.67 47.56
C PHE A 716 -22.92 83.94 46.49
N PRO A 717 -22.63 85.19 46.07
CA PRO A 717 -21.64 85.46 45.02
C PRO A 717 -20.22 84.93 45.34
N LEU A 718 -19.82 84.94 46.62
CA LEU A 718 -18.55 84.34 47.02
C LEU A 718 -18.63 82.80 47.04
N MET A 719 -19.72 82.28 47.62
CA MET A 719 -19.92 80.83 47.78
C MET A 719 -19.97 80.10 46.43
N ILE A 720 -20.70 80.64 45.45
CA ILE A 720 -20.80 80.05 44.11
C ILE A 720 -19.44 80.01 43.41
N THR A 721 -18.65 81.07 43.54
CA THR A 721 -17.30 81.13 42.96
C THR A 721 -16.40 80.02 43.53
N LYS A 722 -16.48 79.76 44.84
CA LYS A 722 -15.70 78.69 45.49
C LYS A 722 -16.20 77.29 45.13
N ALA A 723 -17.51 77.08 45.09
CA ALA A 723 -18.10 75.79 44.71
C ALA A 723 -17.79 75.43 43.26
N VAL A 724 -17.89 76.39 42.33
CA VAL A 724 -17.55 76.19 40.92
C VAL A 724 -16.07 75.78 40.79
N SER A 725 -15.16 76.49 41.45
CA SER A 725 -13.73 76.15 41.45
C SER A 725 -13.46 74.74 42.00
N ALA A 726 -14.19 74.30 43.03
CA ALA A 726 -14.01 72.97 43.60
C ALA A 726 -14.57 71.87 42.69
N THR A 727 -15.72 72.11 42.03
CA THR A 727 -16.24 71.21 41.00
C THR A 727 -15.32 71.10 39.78
N ASP A 728 -14.62 72.17 39.41
CA ASP A 728 -13.63 72.13 38.33
C ASP A 728 -12.44 71.23 38.66
N ALA A 729 -11.96 71.24 39.90
CA ALA A 729 -10.93 70.30 40.35
C ALA A 729 -11.42 68.85 40.30
N LEU A 730 -12.68 68.60 40.66
CA LEU A 730 -13.29 67.28 40.58
C LEU A 730 -13.42 66.77 39.14
N ILE A 731 -13.83 67.64 38.21
CA ILE A 731 -13.86 67.34 36.76
C ILE A 731 -12.45 66.98 36.26
N GLN A 732 -11.41 67.69 36.71
CA GLN A 732 -10.02 67.37 36.35
C GLN A 732 -9.62 65.97 36.85
N PHE A 733 -10.01 65.57 38.06
CA PHE A 733 -9.76 64.20 38.54
C PHE A 733 -10.51 63.14 37.73
N GLY A 734 -11.77 63.40 37.35
CA GLY A 734 -12.54 62.51 36.48
C GLY A 734 -11.87 62.32 35.11
N ASN A 735 -11.41 63.40 34.48
CA ASN A 735 -10.68 63.36 33.21
C ASN A 735 -9.32 62.62 33.33
N ALA A 736 -8.61 62.83 34.43
CA ALA A 736 -7.35 62.12 34.69
C ALA A 736 -7.57 60.60 34.85
N LEU A 737 -8.63 60.20 35.56
CA LEU A 737 -9.01 58.80 35.71
C LEU A 737 -9.43 58.18 34.37
N GLN A 738 -10.26 58.87 33.59
CA GLN A 738 -10.66 58.42 32.26
C GLN A 738 -9.43 58.20 31.37
N SER A 739 -8.50 59.15 31.33
CA SER A 739 -7.28 59.02 30.53
C SER A 739 -6.41 57.84 30.99
N ALA A 740 -6.32 57.58 32.30
CA ALA A 740 -5.60 56.43 32.83
C ALA A 740 -6.25 55.08 32.44
N LEU A 741 -7.58 55.01 32.47
CA LEU A 741 -8.35 53.84 32.01
C LEU A 741 -8.12 53.57 30.52
N GLU A 742 -8.26 54.59 29.66
CA GLU A 742 -8.04 54.48 28.22
C GLU A 742 -6.61 54.02 27.91
N ARG A 743 -5.61 54.56 28.59
CA ARG A 743 -4.20 54.17 28.41
C ARG A 743 -3.91 52.74 28.88
N LYS A 744 -4.55 52.28 29.96
CA LYS A 744 -4.45 50.89 30.42
C LYS A 744 -4.96 49.93 29.35
N ASP A 745 -6.15 50.19 28.83
CA ASP A 745 -6.80 49.32 27.84
C ASP A 745 -6.06 49.35 26.49
N ALA A 746 -5.54 50.52 26.09
CA ALA A 746 -4.68 50.63 24.92
C ALA A 746 -3.38 49.82 25.06
N ALA A 747 -2.71 49.90 26.22
CA ALA A 747 -1.49 49.12 26.48
C ALA A 747 -1.76 47.60 26.54
N TYR A 748 -2.91 47.19 27.08
CA TYR A 748 -3.35 45.80 27.07
C TYR A 748 -3.59 45.29 25.64
N LEU A 749 -4.33 46.06 24.83
CA LEU A 749 -4.63 45.70 23.44
C LEU A 749 -3.36 45.56 22.60
N GLU A 750 -2.41 46.49 22.74
CA GLU A 750 -1.11 46.45 22.06
C GLU A 750 -0.37 45.15 22.38
N ARG A 751 -0.28 44.77 23.66
CA ARG A 751 0.34 43.51 24.10
C ARG A 751 -0.38 42.28 23.52
N LEU A 752 -1.71 42.29 23.55
CA LEU A 752 -2.52 41.18 23.05
C LEU A 752 -2.32 40.97 21.54
N GLN A 753 -2.37 42.05 20.75
CA GLN A 753 -2.17 42.00 19.30
C GLN A 753 -0.81 41.39 18.93
N HIS A 754 0.27 41.84 19.57
CA HIS A 754 1.60 41.29 19.31
C HIS A 754 1.75 39.84 19.78
N THR A 755 1.05 39.44 20.86
CA THR A 755 1.04 38.04 21.32
C THR A 755 0.37 37.14 20.29
N GLN A 756 -0.79 37.55 19.76
CA GLN A 756 -1.49 36.81 18.71
C GLN A 756 -0.67 36.73 17.42
N GLN A 757 0.01 37.81 17.03
CA GLN A 757 0.91 37.81 15.87
C GLN A 757 2.07 36.82 16.02
N ARG A 758 2.70 36.75 17.20
CA ARG A 758 3.75 35.74 17.49
C ARG A 758 3.23 34.32 17.35
N ASP A 759 2.03 34.05 17.86
CA ASP A 759 1.44 32.71 17.83
C ASP A 759 1.08 32.29 16.40
N LEU A 760 0.54 33.21 15.59
CA LEU A 760 0.31 32.99 14.15
C LEU A 760 1.62 32.71 13.39
N LEU A 761 2.69 33.45 13.67
CA LEU A 761 3.99 33.20 13.05
C LEU A 761 4.54 31.82 13.39
N THR A 762 4.27 31.29 14.59
CA THR A 762 4.69 29.94 14.98
C THR A 762 4.03 28.88 14.10
N PHE A 763 2.73 29.02 13.84
CA PHE A 763 2.02 28.16 12.89
C PHE A 763 2.57 28.28 11.46
N THR A 764 2.84 29.51 10.99
CA THR A 764 3.44 29.73 9.65
C THR A 764 4.82 29.10 9.52
N LEU A 765 5.64 29.12 10.58
CA LEU A 765 6.95 28.46 10.61
C LEU A 765 6.83 26.94 10.43
N ASP A 766 5.88 26.30 11.10
CA ASP A 766 5.67 24.85 10.95
C ASP A 766 5.16 24.48 9.56
N MET A 767 4.25 25.29 8.99
CA MET A 767 3.82 25.14 7.60
C MET A 767 5.01 25.25 6.63
N GLN A 768 5.88 26.24 6.82
CA GLN A 768 7.07 26.43 5.98
C GLN A 768 8.05 25.24 6.10
N ARG A 769 8.23 24.67 7.30
CA ARG A 769 9.04 23.46 7.49
C ARG A 769 8.47 22.27 6.70
N GLN A 770 7.15 22.09 6.71
CA GLN A 770 6.50 21.06 5.90
C GLN A 770 6.68 21.30 4.41
N THR A 771 6.62 22.55 3.93
CA THR A 771 6.91 22.90 2.53
C THR A 771 8.33 22.51 2.12
N ILE A 772 9.33 22.73 2.99
CA ILE A 772 10.72 22.29 2.74
C ILE A 772 10.80 20.77 2.61
N GLU A 773 10.13 20.03 3.49
CA GLU A 773 10.13 18.56 3.45
C GLU A 773 9.45 18.03 2.18
N MET A 774 8.30 18.59 1.79
CA MET A 774 7.66 18.27 0.51
C MET A 774 8.61 18.53 -0.67
N GLY A 775 9.32 19.66 -0.66
CA GLY A 775 10.32 19.99 -1.69
C GLY A 775 11.48 19.00 -1.75
N LYS A 776 11.89 18.40 -0.61
CA LYS A 776 12.89 17.32 -0.58
C LYS A 776 12.35 16.02 -1.18
N GLN A 777 11.09 15.67 -0.91
CA GLN A 777 10.46 14.49 -1.51
C GLN A 777 10.29 14.65 -3.03
N THR A 778 9.93 15.84 -3.52
CA THR A 778 9.93 16.15 -4.96
C THR A 778 11.32 16.01 -5.58
N LEU A 779 12.36 16.48 -4.89
CA LEU A 779 13.75 16.33 -5.34
C LEU A 779 14.13 14.84 -5.48
N LEU A 780 13.80 14.01 -4.49
CA LEU A 780 14.06 12.57 -4.53
C LEU A 780 13.34 11.90 -5.72
N ALA A 781 12.06 12.24 -5.94
CA ALA A 781 11.30 11.73 -7.08
C ALA A 781 11.97 12.10 -8.42
N LEU A 782 12.42 13.35 -8.58
CA LEU A 782 13.16 13.78 -9.78
C LEU A 782 14.49 13.03 -9.94
N GLN A 783 15.23 12.78 -8.86
CA GLN A 783 16.47 11.98 -8.89
C GLN A 783 16.20 10.54 -9.35
N THR A 784 15.14 9.91 -8.85
CA THR A 784 14.75 8.56 -9.32
C THR A 784 14.31 8.57 -10.78
N GLY A 785 13.62 9.63 -11.23
CA GLY A 785 13.27 9.83 -12.63
C GLY A 785 14.50 9.98 -13.54
N GLN A 786 15.51 10.72 -13.08
CA GLN A 786 16.79 10.88 -13.79
C GLN A 786 17.51 9.53 -13.93
N ALA A 787 17.68 8.79 -12.84
CA ALA A 787 18.32 7.47 -12.87
C ALA A 787 17.59 6.50 -13.81
N GLY A 788 16.25 6.57 -13.86
CA GLY A 788 15.45 5.80 -14.82
C GLY A 788 15.70 6.20 -16.28
N ALA A 789 15.93 7.49 -16.58
CA ALA A 789 16.27 7.96 -17.91
C ALA A 789 17.71 7.57 -18.31
N GLU A 790 18.67 7.71 -17.40
CA GLU A 790 20.06 7.29 -17.59
C GLU A 790 20.16 5.77 -17.86
N HIS A 791 19.39 4.96 -17.14
CA HIS A 791 19.32 3.52 -17.39
C HIS A 791 18.78 3.20 -18.79
N ARG A 792 17.73 3.92 -19.26
CA ARG A 792 17.23 3.76 -20.63
C ARG A 792 18.29 4.15 -21.66
N GLN A 793 19.01 5.25 -21.42
CA GLN A 793 20.11 5.67 -22.28
C GLN A 793 21.18 4.58 -22.36
N SER A 794 21.66 4.06 -21.22
CA SER A 794 22.70 3.02 -21.22
C SER A 794 22.25 1.75 -21.93
N HIS A 795 20.99 1.36 -21.77
CA HIS A 795 20.42 0.17 -22.42
C HIS A 795 20.33 0.33 -23.95
N TYR A 796 19.77 1.43 -24.44
CA TYR A 796 19.68 1.66 -25.89
C TYR A 796 21.05 1.90 -26.52
N ARG A 797 21.99 2.50 -25.77
CA ARG A 797 23.37 2.63 -26.19
C ARG A 797 24.05 1.27 -26.34
N SER A 798 23.91 0.37 -25.37
CA SER A 798 24.50 -0.98 -25.48
C SER A 798 23.93 -1.76 -26.66
N LEU A 799 22.62 -1.65 -26.93
CA LEU A 799 21.99 -2.27 -28.10
C LEU A 799 22.51 -1.67 -29.42
N ALA A 800 22.67 -0.34 -29.48
CA ALA A 800 23.18 0.34 -30.68
C ALA A 800 24.67 0.05 -30.95
N ASP A 801 25.46 -0.17 -29.90
CA ASP A 801 26.88 -0.53 -29.96
C ASP A 801 27.05 -2.01 -30.39
N GLU A 802 26.26 -2.93 -29.87
CA GLU A 802 26.24 -4.36 -30.28
C GLU A 802 25.70 -4.53 -31.71
N ASN A 803 24.61 -3.83 -32.06
CA ASN A 803 23.96 -3.75 -33.38
C ASN A 803 23.40 -5.08 -33.94
N ILE A 804 24.29 -6.03 -34.29
CA ILE A 804 23.93 -7.34 -34.86
C ILE A 804 24.63 -8.40 -34.01
N SER A 805 23.84 -9.28 -33.40
CA SER A 805 24.37 -10.39 -32.59
C SER A 805 25.07 -11.45 -33.46
N ASP A 806 25.95 -12.25 -32.86
CA ASP A 806 26.64 -13.35 -33.56
C ASP A 806 25.67 -14.33 -34.23
N ALA A 807 24.52 -14.59 -33.60
CA ALA A 807 23.48 -15.44 -34.15
C ALA A 807 22.78 -14.81 -35.37
N GLU A 808 22.56 -13.50 -35.37
CA GLU A 808 22.00 -12.77 -36.53
C GLU A 808 23.00 -12.71 -37.68
N VAL A 809 24.29 -12.54 -37.40
CA VAL A 809 25.38 -12.65 -38.39
C VAL A 809 25.41 -14.06 -39.00
N ALA A 810 25.36 -15.10 -38.16
CA ALA A 810 25.34 -16.48 -38.62
C ALA A 810 24.09 -16.79 -39.48
N ALA A 811 22.93 -16.24 -39.12
CA ALA A 811 21.70 -16.40 -39.90
C ALA A 811 21.79 -15.72 -41.27
N MET A 812 22.37 -14.51 -41.35
CA MET A 812 22.62 -13.83 -42.62
C MET A 812 23.63 -14.59 -43.49
N ALA A 813 24.71 -15.11 -42.89
CA ALA A 813 25.70 -15.92 -43.57
C ALA A 813 25.08 -17.22 -44.12
N LEU A 814 24.28 -17.92 -43.32
CA LEU A 814 23.55 -19.12 -43.77
C LEU A 814 22.61 -18.82 -44.94
N ARG A 815 21.84 -17.73 -44.90
CA ARG A 815 21.00 -17.31 -46.05
C ARG A 815 21.85 -17.00 -47.29
N GLY A 816 22.98 -16.30 -47.13
CA GLY A 816 23.92 -16.02 -48.22
C GLY A 816 24.48 -17.30 -48.85
N THR A 817 24.94 -18.24 -48.03
CA THR A 817 25.46 -19.54 -48.50
C THR A 817 24.38 -20.40 -49.19
N SER A 818 23.13 -20.37 -48.69
CA SER A 818 22.01 -21.06 -49.32
C SER A 818 21.76 -20.58 -50.75
N GLY A 819 21.79 -19.27 -50.99
CA GLY A 819 21.63 -18.71 -52.34
C GLY A 819 22.73 -19.18 -53.31
N ALA A 820 23.98 -19.24 -52.84
CA ALA A 820 25.11 -19.74 -53.63
C ALA A 820 24.98 -21.24 -53.95
N VAL A 821 24.56 -22.05 -52.98
CA VAL A 821 24.32 -23.49 -53.16
C VAL A 821 23.17 -23.74 -54.15
N SER A 822 22.09 -22.96 -54.10
CA SER A 822 21.00 -23.05 -55.08
C SER A 822 21.46 -22.75 -56.52
N ALA A 823 22.32 -21.74 -56.69
CA ALA A 823 22.89 -21.43 -58.01
C ALA A 823 23.83 -22.54 -58.53
N ALA A 824 24.68 -23.11 -57.67
CA ALA A 824 25.58 -24.20 -58.04
C ALA A 824 24.81 -25.50 -58.36
N GLY A 825 23.75 -25.81 -57.60
CA GLY A 825 22.88 -26.96 -57.86
C GLY A 825 22.22 -26.92 -59.23
N SER A 826 21.78 -25.75 -59.69
CA SER A 826 21.20 -25.58 -61.04
C SER A 826 22.15 -25.94 -62.17
N VAL A 827 23.46 -25.67 -62.02
CA VAL A 827 24.47 -26.06 -63.01
C VAL A 827 24.61 -27.59 -63.08
N ALA A 828 24.62 -28.26 -61.92
CA ALA A 828 24.67 -29.72 -61.87
C ALA A 828 23.43 -30.36 -62.55
N PHE A 829 22.24 -29.80 -62.34
CA PHE A 829 21.03 -30.23 -63.05
C PHE A 829 21.09 -29.93 -64.55
N ALA A 830 21.68 -28.81 -64.97
CA ALA A 830 21.85 -28.50 -66.39
C ALA A 830 22.75 -29.52 -67.09
N VAL A 831 23.86 -29.92 -66.45
CA VAL A 831 24.77 -30.97 -66.97
C VAL A 831 24.06 -32.33 -67.04
N GLY A 832 23.33 -32.73 -66.00
CA GLY A 832 22.55 -33.98 -66.02
C GLY A 832 21.50 -34.01 -67.14
N ASN A 833 20.79 -32.90 -67.37
CA ASN A 833 19.81 -32.77 -68.45
C ASN A 833 20.47 -32.69 -69.86
N LEU A 834 21.73 -32.26 -69.95
CA LEU A 834 22.49 -32.28 -71.20
C LEU A 834 22.98 -33.70 -71.53
N LEU A 835 23.32 -34.49 -70.52
CA LEU A 835 23.64 -35.92 -70.67
C LEU A 835 22.40 -36.74 -71.08
N ASP A 836 21.19 -36.34 -70.67
CA ASP A 836 19.91 -36.93 -71.10
C ASP A 836 19.60 -36.75 -72.61
N LEU A 837 20.38 -35.91 -73.32
CA LEU A 837 20.33 -35.77 -74.78
C LEU A 837 21.21 -36.83 -75.49
N MET A 838 22.05 -37.56 -74.76
CA MET A 838 22.81 -38.68 -75.31
C MET A 838 21.90 -39.91 -75.43
N PRO A 839 22.07 -40.77 -76.45
CA PRO A 839 21.33 -42.02 -76.53
C PRO A 839 21.64 -42.88 -75.29
N ASN A 840 20.59 -43.40 -74.62
CA ASN A 840 20.72 -44.29 -73.46
C ASN A 840 20.26 -45.73 -73.77
N THR A 841 19.79 -45.97 -75.00
CA THR A 841 19.45 -47.29 -75.53
C THR A 841 20.23 -47.52 -76.83
N PHE A 842 20.95 -48.65 -76.87
CA PHE A 842 21.84 -49.03 -77.97
C PHE A 842 21.52 -50.45 -78.47
N GLY A 843 21.64 -50.70 -79.77
CA GLY A 843 21.44 -52.01 -80.39
C GLY A 843 20.60 -51.93 -81.69
N LEU A 844 19.64 -52.84 -81.86
CA LEU A 844 18.70 -52.82 -83.01
C LEU A 844 17.71 -51.65 -82.97
N ALA A 845 17.58 -50.98 -81.82
CA ALA A 845 16.95 -49.68 -81.66
C ALA A 845 17.95 -48.73 -80.96
N ASN A 846 18.38 -47.68 -81.67
CA ASN A 846 19.20 -46.61 -81.10
C ASN A 846 18.31 -45.40 -80.80
N GLY A 847 18.24 -44.97 -79.54
CA GLY A 847 17.37 -43.87 -79.15
C GLY A 847 17.31 -43.62 -77.65
N GLY A 848 16.12 -43.21 -77.18
CA GLY A 848 15.84 -42.93 -75.76
C GLY A 848 16.30 -41.55 -75.25
N MET A 849 16.78 -40.70 -76.16
CA MET A 849 17.12 -39.29 -75.89
C MET A 849 15.88 -38.51 -75.43
N ARG A 850 15.99 -37.75 -74.34
CA ARG A 850 14.91 -36.88 -73.87
C ARG A 850 15.07 -35.50 -74.50
N TRP A 851 14.46 -35.27 -75.66
CA TRP A 851 14.57 -34.01 -76.41
C TRP A 851 14.14 -32.75 -75.65
N GLY A 852 13.27 -32.90 -74.63
CA GLY A 852 12.93 -31.80 -73.72
C GLY A 852 14.06 -31.42 -72.75
N GLY A 853 15.13 -32.20 -72.63
CA GLY A 853 16.23 -32.02 -71.68
C GLY A 853 16.90 -30.66 -71.78
N ALA A 854 17.13 -30.14 -72.99
CA ALA A 854 17.68 -28.79 -73.19
C ALA A 854 16.73 -27.69 -72.66
N GLY A 855 15.41 -27.82 -72.90
CA GLY A 855 14.40 -26.90 -72.38
C GLY A 855 14.28 -26.95 -70.85
N TYR A 856 14.32 -28.15 -70.26
CA TYR A 856 14.35 -28.34 -68.81
C TYR A 856 15.64 -27.83 -68.16
N ALA A 857 16.79 -27.95 -68.83
CA ALA A 857 18.07 -27.41 -68.36
C ALA A 857 18.03 -25.88 -68.25
N VAL A 858 17.50 -25.20 -69.27
CA VAL A 858 17.31 -23.73 -69.26
C VAL A 858 16.30 -23.34 -68.19
N GLY A 859 15.16 -24.03 -68.09
CA GLY A 859 14.13 -23.77 -67.08
C GLY A 859 14.64 -23.92 -65.63
N ASN A 860 15.37 -25.00 -65.33
CA ASN A 860 15.94 -25.24 -64.00
C ASN A 860 17.06 -24.26 -63.64
N THR A 861 17.80 -23.78 -64.65
CA THR A 861 18.81 -22.73 -64.45
C THR A 861 18.15 -21.40 -64.12
N LEU A 862 17.11 -21.01 -64.86
CA LEU A 862 16.34 -19.79 -64.59
C LEU A 862 15.62 -19.83 -63.23
N PHE A 863 15.10 -20.99 -62.83
CA PHE A 863 14.44 -21.14 -61.54
C PHE A 863 15.43 -21.04 -60.37
N GLY A 864 16.61 -21.66 -60.47
CA GLY A 864 17.62 -21.56 -59.40
C GLY A 864 18.27 -20.20 -59.31
N THR A 865 18.50 -19.50 -60.42
CA THR A 865 18.97 -18.10 -60.39
C THR A 865 17.89 -17.17 -59.83
N SER A 866 16.62 -17.37 -60.17
CA SER A 866 15.49 -16.66 -59.54
C SER A 866 15.45 -16.87 -58.03
N THR A 867 15.63 -18.12 -57.56
CA THR A 867 15.68 -18.46 -56.12
C THR A 867 16.89 -17.82 -55.42
N ALA A 868 18.05 -17.81 -56.08
CA ALA A 868 19.25 -17.16 -55.55
C ALA A 868 19.08 -15.64 -55.45
N LEU A 869 18.48 -15.00 -56.47
CA LEU A 869 18.16 -13.57 -56.44
C LEU A 869 17.13 -13.22 -55.36
N ALA A 870 16.09 -14.04 -55.18
CA ALA A 870 15.12 -13.87 -54.11
C ALA A 870 15.77 -14.01 -52.72
N THR A 871 16.69 -14.95 -52.55
CA THR A 871 17.44 -15.15 -51.30
C THR A 871 18.37 -13.96 -51.01
N ALA A 872 19.09 -13.48 -52.02
CA ALA A 872 19.95 -12.29 -51.92
C ALA A 872 19.12 -11.03 -51.58
N ALA A 873 17.96 -10.86 -52.21
CA ALA A 873 17.02 -9.80 -51.87
C ALA A 873 16.56 -9.89 -50.40
N GLY A 874 16.26 -11.09 -49.91
CA GLY A 874 15.89 -11.31 -48.51
C GLY A 874 17.03 -11.03 -47.51
N VAL A 875 18.29 -11.27 -47.88
CA VAL A 875 19.46 -10.89 -47.06
C VAL A 875 19.60 -9.36 -47.01
N LEU A 876 19.46 -8.67 -48.14
CA LEU A 876 19.51 -7.22 -48.21
C LEU A 876 18.38 -6.59 -47.38
N GLU A 877 17.16 -7.10 -47.51
CA GLU A 877 16.02 -6.67 -46.72
C GLU A 877 16.28 -6.83 -45.22
N SER A 878 16.80 -7.99 -44.79
CA SER A 878 17.13 -8.25 -43.38
C SER A 878 18.22 -7.30 -42.86
N THR A 879 19.24 -7.03 -43.69
CA THR A 879 20.31 -6.07 -43.36
C THR A 879 19.76 -4.66 -43.16
N GLU A 880 18.87 -4.21 -44.04
CA GLU A 880 18.22 -2.90 -43.95
C GLU A 880 17.22 -2.79 -42.79
N GLN A 881 16.57 -3.90 -42.42
CA GLN A 881 15.76 -3.96 -41.20
C GLN A 881 16.63 -3.77 -39.95
N TYR A 882 17.80 -4.43 -39.88
CA TYR A 882 18.72 -4.27 -38.75
C TYR A 882 19.34 -2.88 -38.70
N ARG A 883 19.70 -2.30 -39.84
CA ARG A 883 20.18 -0.91 -39.91
C ARG A 883 19.13 0.07 -39.38
N ARG A 884 17.87 -0.03 -39.83
CA ARG A 884 16.77 0.83 -39.35
C ARG A 884 16.49 0.65 -37.87
N ARG A 885 16.52 -0.60 -37.37
CA ARG A 885 16.43 -0.90 -35.93
C ARG A 885 17.56 -0.24 -35.14
N ARG A 886 18.79 -0.24 -35.65
CA ARG A 886 19.93 0.44 -35.01
C ARG A 886 19.73 1.96 -34.99
N GLU A 887 19.25 2.56 -36.07
CA GLU A 887 18.91 3.99 -36.13
C GLU A 887 17.82 4.34 -35.11
N GLU A 888 16.82 3.49 -34.96
CA GLU A 888 15.77 3.65 -33.93
C GLU A 888 16.37 3.57 -32.52
N TRP A 889 17.25 2.62 -32.24
CA TRP A 889 17.95 2.55 -30.94
C TRP A 889 18.84 3.77 -30.68
N GLN A 890 19.54 4.28 -31.69
CA GLN A 890 20.33 5.51 -31.56
C GLN A 890 19.44 6.72 -31.25
N LEU A 891 18.28 6.81 -31.90
CA LEU A 891 17.29 7.84 -31.61
C LEU A 891 16.75 7.72 -30.18
N GLN A 892 16.36 6.53 -29.75
CA GLN A 892 15.86 6.28 -28.38
C GLN A 892 16.93 6.57 -27.31
N SER A 893 18.18 6.20 -27.57
CA SER A 893 19.32 6.55 -26.70
C SER A 893 19.48 8.06 -26.59
N SER A 894 19.43 8.77 -27.72
CA SER A 894 19.56 10.23 -27.75
C SER A 894 18.38 10.92 -27.04
N GLN A 895 17.16 10.43 -27.24
CA GLN A 895 15.97 10.93 -26.55
C GLN A 895 16.08 10.73 -25.04
N ALA A 896 16.49 9.55 -24.58
CA ALA A 896 16.70 9.28 -23.16
C ALA A 896 17.81 10.16 -22.55
N GLU A 897 18.85 10.48 -23.32
CA GLU A 897 19.88 11.43 -22.91
C GLU A 897 19.33 12.84 -22.72
N TYR A 898 18.52 13.32 -23.66
CA TYR A 898 17.86 14.62 -23.53
C TYR A 898 16.88 14.66 -22.35
N ASP A 899 16.11 13.59 -22.13
CA ASP A 899 15.24 13.44 -20.96
C ASP A 899 16.05 13.55 -19.66
N ALA A 900 17.16 12.82 -19.55
CA ALA A 900 18.02 12.85 -18.38
C ALA A 900 18.60 14.26 -18.12
N ARG A 901 19.05 14.95 -19.18
CA ARG A 901 19.52 16.34 -19.09
C ARG A 901 18.42 17.30 -18.67
N GLN A 902 17.21 17.16 -19.22
CA GLN A 902 16.05 17.99 -18.86
C GLN A 902 15.68 17.81 -17.38
N ILE A 903 15.63 16.58 -16.89
CA ILE A 903 15.38 16.29 -15.48
C ILE A 903 16.54 16.83 -14.62
N GLY A 904 17.78 16.75 -15.09
CA GLY A 904 18.94 17.37 -14.44
C GLY A 904 18.77 18.88 -14.24
N PHE A 905 18.26 19.60 -15.24
CA PHE A 905 17.93 21.02 -15.09
C PHE A 905 16.78 21.26 -14.09
N GLN A 906 15.75 20.42 -14.08
CA GLN A 906 14.66 20.49 -13.09
C GLN A 906 15.16 20.24 -11.66
N ILE A 907 16.08 19.29 -11.46
CA ILE A 907 16.75 19.03 -10.18
C ILE A 907 17.53 20.26 -9.72
N ALA A 908 18.29 20.90 -10.62
CA ALA A 908 19.00 22.13 -10.31
C ALA A 908 18.04 23.25 -9.90
N ALA A 909 16.94 23.43 -10.62
CA ALA A 909 15.90 24.41 -10.27
C ALA A 909 15.24 24.12 -8.92
N GLN A 910 14.87 22.85 -8.65
CA GLN A 910 14.26 22.45 -7.38
C GLN A 910 15.21 22.63 -6.19
N ARG A 911 16.52 22.40 -6.38
CA ARG A 911 17.54 22.69 -5.36
C ARG A 911 17.59 24.17 -5.02
N GLN A 912 17.53 25.04 -6.03
CA GLN A 912 17.46 26.50 -5.80
C GLN A 912 16.16 26.89 -5.09
N GLN A 913 15.03 26.28 -5.46
CA GLN A 913 13.74 26.52 -4.80
C GLN A 913 13.76 26.08 -3.33
N ASN A 914 14.34 24.93 -3.01
CA ASN A 914 14.51 24.48 -1.63
C ASN A 914 15.42 25.43 -0.83
N ALA A 915 16.50 25.92 -1.42
CA ALA A 915 17.36 26.93 -0.80
C ALA A 915 16.61 28.26 -0.56
N MET A 916 15.73 28.66 -1.48
CA MET A 916 14.85 29.82 -1.30
C MET A 916 13.87 29.60 -0.13
N TYR A 917 13.26 28.42 -0.01
CA TYR A 917 12.37 28.11 1.10
C TYR A 917 13.07 28.13 2.46
N GLU A 918 14.34 27.70 2.51
CA GLU A 918 15.17 27.83 3.71
C GLU A 918 15.45 29.30 4.06
N LYS A 919 15.71 30.16 3.05
CA LYS A 919 15.84 31.61 3.28
C LYS A 919 14.54 32.24 3.78
N GLN A 920 13.39 31.81 3.25
CA GLN A 920 12.08 32.26 3.72
C GLN A 920 11.79 31.79 5.16
N LEU A 921 12.19 30.56 5.52
CA LEU A 921 12.12 30.09 6.90
C LEU A 921 12.97 30.97 7.83
N ALA A 922 14.20 31.29 7.43
CA ALA A 922 15.08 32.19 8.19
C ALA A 922 14.47 33.61 8.33
N GLN A 923 13.80 34.12 7.29
CA GLN A 923 13.08 35.39 7.34
C GLN A 923 11.93 35.34 8.37
N LEU A 924 11.10 34.29 8.35
CA LEU A 924 10.01 34.11 9.30
C LEU A 924 10.52 33.96 10.75
N GLN A 925 11.64 33.28 10.95
CA GLN A 925 12.29 33.17 12.25
C GLN A 925 12.78 34.55 12.74
N ALA A 926 13.37 35.36 11.85
CA ALA A 926 13.76 36.72 12.18
C ALA A 926 12.54 37.60 12.54
N GLN A 927 11.42 37.46 11.82
CA GLN A 927 10.16 38.15 12.15
C GLN A 927 9.62 37.72 13.52
N GLN A 928 9.66 36.42 13.84
CA GLN A 928 9.26 35.91 15.15
C GLN A 928 10.16 36.49 16.26
N ALA A 929 11.48 36.51 16.05
CA ALA A 929 12.43 37.11 16.99
C ALA A 929 12.17 38.61 17.19
N GLN A 930 11.84 39.34 16.12
CA GLN A 930 11.43 40.74 16.20
C GLN A 930 10.15 40.92 17.03
N MET A 931 9.11 40.12 16.80
CA MET A 931 7.88 40.18 17.59
C MET A 931 8.11 39.83 19.06
N GLN A 932 8.98 38.87 19.34
CA GLN A 932 9.39 38.54 20.71
C GLN A 932 10.16 39.68 21.38
N ALA A 933 11.06 40.37 20.66
CA ALA A 933 11.76 41.54 21.17
C ALA A 933 10.78 42.69 21.47
N THR A 934 9.80 42.95 20.59
CA THR A 934 8.74 43.93 20.82
C THR A 934 7.91 43.58 22.05
N LEU A 935 7.49 42.31 22.21
CA LEU A 935 6.76 41.86 23.40
C LEU A 935 7.60 41.99 24.68
N GLY A 936 8.89 41.66 24.62
CA GLY A 936 9.84 41.89 25.71
C GLY A 936 9.93 43.36 26.10
N PHE A 937 9.96 44.27 25.12
CA PHE A 937 9.90 45.70 25.36
C PHE A 937 8.57 46.16 25.98
N LEU A 938 7.43 45.73 25.44
CA LEU A 938 6.09 46.10 25.94
C LEU A 938 5.83 45.66 27.39
N THR A 939 6.44 44.54 27.78
CA THR A 939 6.34 44.00 29.15
C THR A 939 7.35 44.65 30.11
N SER A 940 8.53 45.04 29.64
CA SER A 940 9.58 45.64 30.48
C SER A 940 9.52 47.17 30.58
N ARG A 941 8.85 47.86 29.64
CA ARG A 941 8.72 49.33 29.66
C ARG A 941 8.01 49.80 30.93
N PHE A 942 8.43 50.95 31.45
CA PHE A 942 7.84 51.54 32.65
C PHE A 942 6.34 51.81 32.49
N THR A 943 5.92 52.37 31.35
CA THR A 943 4.50 52.61 31.00
C THR A 943 3.82 51.34 30.49
N SER A 944 3.93 50.25 31.24
CA SER A 944 3.27 48.97 30.97
C SER A 944 1.82 48.98 31.46
N GLU A 945 1.07 47.96 31.04
CA GLU A 945 -0.30 47.70 31.51
C GLU A 945 -0.41 47.72 33.05
N SER A 946 0.58 47.14 33.75
CA SER A 946 0.61 47.04 35.20
C SER A 946 0.74 48.40 35.89
N LEU A 947 1.52 49.34 35.33
CA LEU A 947 1.62 50.71 35.87
C LEU A 947 0.26 51.43 35.79
N TYR A 948 -0.38 51.39 34.62
CA TYR A 948 -1.68 52.06 34.45
C TYR A 948 -2.77 51.40 35.29
N GLN A 949 -2.73 50.08 35.46
CA GLN A 949 -3.63 49.38 36.38
C GLN A 949 -3.47 49.88 37.82
N TRP A 950 -2.23 50.05 38.28
CA TRP A 950 -1.95 50.63 39.59
C TRP A 950 -2.43 52.08 39.69
N LEU A 951 -2.16 52.91 38.68
CA LEU A 951 -2.54 54.33 38.64
C LEU A 951 -4.06 54.53 38.68
N VAL A 952 -4.82 53.74 37.91
CA VAL A 952 -6.29 53.73 37.95
C VAL A 952 -6.79 53.44 39.36
N GLY A 953 -6.20 52.46 40.06
CA GLY A 953 -6.55 52.14 41.44
C GLY A 953 -6.37 53.31 42.40
N GLN A 954 -5.25 54.04 42.28
CA GLN A 954 -4.98 55.22 43.12
C GLN A 954 -5.90 56.41 42.79
N LEU A 955 -6.11 56.69 41.50
CA LEU A 955 -6.96 57.80 41.05
C LEU A 955 -8.44 57.59 41.42
N CYS A 956 -8.97 56.36 41.29
CA CYS A 956 -10.33 56.04 41.74
C CYS A 956 -10.55 56.39 43.22
N ALA A 957 -9.59 56.03 44.08
CA ALA A 957 -9.69 56.28 45.51
C ALA A 957 -9.70 57.79 45.84
N LEU A 958 -8.81 58.56 45.23
CA LEU A 958 -8.74 60.02 45.42
C LEU A 958 -9.96 60.74 44.86
N TYR A 959 -10.46 60.32 43.69
CA TYR A 959 -11.60 60.91 43.03
C TYR A 959 -12.89 60.77 43.85
N PHE A 960 -13.12 59.61 44.45
CA PHE A 960 -14.27 59.37 45.33
C PHE A 960 -14.24 60.27 46.58
N GLN A 961 -13.08 60.37 47.24
CA GLN A 961 -12.93 61.23 48.42
C GLN A 961 -13.15 62.72 48.10
N ALA A 962 -12.65 63.18 46.94
CA ALA A 962 -12.86 64.55 46.49
C ALA A 962 -14.34 64.83 46.17
N TYR A 963 -15.06 63.87 45.58
CA TYR A 963 -16.48 63.99 45.26
C TYR A 963 -17.32 64.29 46.50
N ASP A 964 -17.08 63.58 47.61
CA ASP A 964 -17.83 63.79 48.86
C ASP A 964 -17.64 65.21 49.41
N ALA A 965 -16.40 65.70 49.45
CA ALA A 965 -16.08 67.04 49.95
C ALA A 965 -16.68 68.17 49.08
N VAL A 966 -16.60 68.02 47.76
CA VAL A 966 -17.14 69.02 46.81
C VAL A 966 -18.66 69.04 46.84
N THR A 967 -19.31 67.89 46.93
CA THR A 967 -20.78 67.80 47.03
C THR A 967 -21.30 68.54 48.26
N ALA A 968 -20.61 68.43 49.40
CA ALA A 968 -20.96 69.17 50.61
C ALA A 968 -20.88 70.70 50.41
N LEU A 969 -19.85 71.20 49.72
CA LEU A 969 -19.71 72.63 49.40
C LEU A 969 -20.79 73.15 48.43
N CYS A 970 -21.16 72.33 47.44
CA CYS A 970 -22.25 72.64 46.52
C CYS A 970 -23.59 72.79 47.25
N LEU A 971 -23.87 71.88 48.18
CA LEU A 971 -25.06 71.94 49.04
C LEU A 971 -25.06 73.19 49.95
N ALA A 972 -23.92 73.56 50.53
CA ALA A 972 -23.80 74.79 51.32
C ALA A 972 -24.05 76.07 50.48
N THR A 973 -23.63 76.06 49.23
CA THR A 973 -23.87 77.17 48.29
C THR A 973 -25.35 77.31 47.94
N GLU A 974 -26.04 76.18 47.77
CA GLU A 974 -27.50 76.15 47.58
C GLU A 974 -28.26 76.73 48.79
N ALA A 975 -27.73 76.57 50.01
CA ALA A 975 -28.28 77.21 51.20
C ALA A 975 -28.16 78.74 51.14
N ALA A 976 -27.00 79.27 50.73
CA ALA A 976 -26.79 80.72 50.56
C ALA A 976 -27.72 81.32 49.52
N TRP A 977 -27.89 80.64 48.39
CA TRP A 977 -28.78 81.08 47.31
C TRP A 977 -30.22 81.24 47.78
N ARG A 978 -30.73 80.24 48.49
CA ARG A 978 -32.10 80.25 49.04
C ARG A 978 -32.27 81.38 50.04
N TYR A 979 -31.23 81.68 50.82
CA TYR A 979 -31.24 82.70 51.85
C TYR A 979 -31.41 84.12 51.29
N GLU A 980 -30.65 84.48 50.25
CA GLU A 980 -30.70 85.83 49.64
C GLU A 980 -31.91 86.07 48.76
N THR A 981 -32.23 85.09 47.90
CA THR A 981 -33.39 85.20 46.99
C THR A 981 -34.71 85.16 47.75
N GLY A 982 -34.74 84.56 48.96
CA GLY A 982 -35.95 84.34 49.74
C GLY A 982 -36.83 83.22 49.19
N GLN A 983 -36.34 82.45 48.19
CA GLN A 983 -37.07 81.40 47.50
C GLN A 983 -36.75 80.01 48.06
N PHE A 984 -37.40 79.65 49.15
CA PHE A 984 -37.15 78.36 49.83
C PHE A 984 -37.92 77.16 49.27
N ASN A 985 -38.95 77.41 48.43
CA ASN A 985 -39.87 76.38 47.94
C ASN A 985 -39.48 75.80 46.57
N VAL A 986 -38.34 76.22 46.02
CA VAL A 986 -37.84 75.76 44.71
C VAL A 986 -37.10 74.43 44.87
N PRO A 987 -37.30 73.44 43.96
CA PRO A 987 -36.54 72.19 43.96
C PRO A 987 -35.03 72.45 44.02
N GLY A 988 -34.29 71.58 44.71
CA GLY A 988 -32.84 71.73 44.82
C GLY A 988 -32.12 71.64 43.48
N PHE A 989 -31.00 72.36 43.38
CA PHE A 989 -30.19 72.40 42.16
C PHE A 989 -29.20 71.22 42.11
N ILE A 990 -28.77 70.74 43.28
CA ILE A 990 -27.84 69.60 43.42
C ILE A 990 -28.62 68.29 43.63
N GLN A 991 -28.31 67.27 42.83
CA GLN A 991 -29.00 65.95 42.88
C GLN A 991 -28.26 64.93 43.77
N PRO A 992 -28.97 64.11 44.57
CA PRO A 992 -28.36 63.16 45.53
C PRO A 992 -27.65 61.92 44.94
N ALA A 993 -27.63 61.73 43.62
CA ALA A 993 -27.06 60.54 42.95
C ALA A 993 -26.12 60.89 41.78
N SER A 994 -25.25 61.89 41.97
CA SER A 994 -24.31 62.29 40.90
C SER A 994 -23.23 61.24 40.62
N TRP A 995 -22.90 60.37 41.58
CA TRP A 995 -21.92 59.28 41.46
C TRP A 995 -22.53 57.96 40.95
N ASN A 996 -21.83 57.24 40.07
CA ASN A 996 -22.23 55.91 39.56
C ASN A 996 -21.06 54.91 39.58
N ASP A 997 -21.17 53.86 40.39
CA ASP A 997 -20.13 52.85 40.57
C ASP A 997 -19.79 52.04 39.31
N LEU A 998 -20.77 51.80 38.43
CA LEU A 998 -20.56 51.07 37.17
C LEU A 998 -19.59 51.79 36.23
N TYR A 999 -19.54 53.12 36.33
CA TYR A 999 -18.68 53.97 35.51
C TYR A 999 -17.59 54.63 36.35
N CYS A 1000 -17.22 54.05 37.49
CA CYS A 1000 -16.21 54.58 38.41
C CYS A 1000 -16.42 56.06 38.80
N GLY A 1001 -17.69 56.50 38.86
CA GLY A 1001 -18.06 57.87 39.19
C GLY A 1001 -17.79 58.92 38.10
N LEU A 1002 -17.39 58.53 36.89
CA LEU A 1002 -17.14 59.49 35.81
C LEU A 1002 -18.38 60.36 35.54
N LEU A 1003 -18.15 61.63 35.17
CA LEU A 1003 -19.15 62.68 34.98
C LEU A 1003 -19.85 63.20 36.25
N ALA A 1004 -19.42 62.79 37.45
CA ALA A 1004 -20.01 63.28 38.68
C ALA A 1004 -19.75 64.79 38.89
N GLY A 1005 -18.54 65.28 38.56
CA GLY A 1005 -18.19 66.70 38.69
C GLY A 1005 -18.96 67.60 37.74
N GLU A 1006 -19.16 67.18 36.49
CA GLU A 1006 -19.91 67.89 35.46
C GLU A 1006 -21.38 68.03 35.84
N LYS A 1007 -21.97 66.98 36.43
CA LYS A 1007 -23.34 67.04 36.97
C LYS A 1007 -23.47 68.05 38.10
N LEU A 1008 -22.49 68.08 39.02
CA LEU A 1008 -22.48 69.07 40.12
C LEU A 1008 -22.31 70.49 39.59
N LYS A 1009 -21.36 70.71 38.66
CA LYS A 1009 -21.12 72.02 38.04
C LYS A 1009 -22.34 72.53 37.26
N LEU A 1010 -23.05 71.66 36.54
CA LEU A 1010 -24.31 72.01 35.89
C LEU A 1010 -25.38 72.44 36.90
N GLY A 1011 -25.45 71.76 38.04
CA GLY A 1011 -26.29 72.17 39.17
C GLY A 1011 -25.95 73.59 39.65
N LEU A 1012 -24.65 73.88 39.83
CA LEU A 1012 -24.17 75.21 40.22
C LEU A 1012 -24.47 76.29 39.18
N GLN A 1013 -24.28 76.03 37.89
CA GLN A 1013 -24.57 76.99 36.83
C GLN A 1013 -26.07 77.31 36.72
N ARG A 1014 -26.93 76.30 36.88
CA ARG A 1014 -28.38 76.51 36.95
C ARG A 1014 -28.76 77.36 38.15
N MET A 1015 -28.08 77.16 39.28
CA MET A 1015 -28.28 77.95 40.48
C MET A 1015 -27.82 79.40 40.29
N ASP A 1016 -26.67 79.64 39.65
CA ASP A 1016 -26.16 80.97 39.35
C ASP A 1016 -27.06 81.73 38.35
N GLN A 1017 -27.50 81.06 37.27
CA GLN A 1017 -28.50 81.62 36.36
C GLN A 1017 -29.81 81.96 37.08
N ALA A 1018 -30.27 81.07 37.97
CA ALA A 1018 -31.45 81.32 38.78
C ALA A 1018 -31.25 82.50 39.73
N TYR A 1019 -30.03 82.73 40.22
CA TYR A 1019 -29.72 83.91 41.02
C TYR A 1019 -29.85 85.19 40.19
N LEU A 1020 -29.19 85.26 39.03
CA LEU A 1020 -29.20 86.44 38.17
C LEU A 1020 -30.61 86.82 37.66
N THR A 1021 -31.48 85.83 37.48
CA THR A 1021 -32.86 86.06 36.99
C THR A 1021 -33.86 86.33 38.11
N ARG A 1022 -33.65 85.79 39.31
CA ARG A 1022 -34.65 85.84 40.40
C ARG A 1022 -34.27 86.78 41.55
N HIS A 1023 -33.01 87.19 41.64
CA HIS A 1023 -32.54 88.16 42.62
C HIS A 1023 -32.83 89.58 42.12
N GLU A 1024 -34.10 89.95 42.15
CA GLU A 1024 -34.57 91.29 41.77
C GLU A 1024 -34.43 92.29 42.93
N ARG A 1025 -34.45 93.59 42.60
CA ARG A 1025 -34.48 94.63 43.63
C ARG A 1025 -35.80 94.59 44.37
N LYS A 1026 -35.75 94.23 45.65
CA LYS A 1026 -36.89 94.29 46.57
C LYS A 1026 -37.19 95.74 46.94
N LEU A 1027 -38.41 96.00 47.39
CA LEU A 1027 -38.84 97.32 47.86
C LEU A 1027 -38.12 97.65 49.17
N GLU A 1028 -37.27 98.66 49.15
CA GLU A 1028 -36.53 99.13 50.33
C GLU A 1028 -37.38 100.09 51.15
N ILE A 1029 -37.65 99.73 52.40
CA ILE A 1029 -38.55 100.47 53.27
C ILE A 1029 -37.82 100.80 54.57
N VAL A 1030 -37.87 102.08 54.93
CA VAL A 1030 -37.42 102.56 56.24
C VAL A 1030 -38.64 102.78 57.12
N HIS A 1031 -38.76 101.96 58.15
CA HIS A 1031 -39.80 102.13 59.17
C HIS A 1031 -39.16 102.57 60.48
N THR A 1032 -39.53 103.77 60.92
CA THR A 1032 -39.09 104.32 62.21
C THR A 1032 -40.24 104.16 63.20
N VAL A 1033 -40.03 103.33 64.21
CA VAL A 1033 -40.99 103.03 65.26
C VAL A 1033 -40.59 103.79 66.52
N SER A 1034 -41.43 104.74 66.92
CA SER A 1034 -41.41 105.28 68.28
C SER A 1034 -42.09 104.26 69.20
N LEU A 1035 -41.34 103.64 70.11
CA LEU A 1035 -41.92 102.65 71.03
C LEU A 1035 -42.93 103.30 71.97
N LYS A 1036 -42.76 104.57 72.36
CA LYS A 1036 -43.74 105.31 73.16
C LYS A 1036 -45.06 105.43 72.43
N GLN A 1037 -45.05 105.94 71.20
CA GLN A 1037 -46.27 106.12 70.41
C GLN A 1037 -46.92 104.75 70.12
N TRP A 1038 -46.10 103.77 69.74
CA TRP A 1038 -46.57 102.44 69.39
C TRP A 1038 -47.23 101.72 70.57
N MET A 1039 -46.59 101.70 71.75
CA MET A 1039 -47.15 101.09 72.96
C MET A 1039 -48.40 101.81 73.43
N THR A 1040 -48.43 103.15 73.37
CA THR A 1040 -49.62 103.91 73.76
C THR A 1040 -50.82 103.57 72.88
N GLN A 1041 -50.62 103.40 71.56
CA GLN A 1041 -51.68 103.03 70.63
C GLN A 1041 -52.18 101.58 70.78
N HIS A 1042 -51.28 100.62 71.01
CA HIS A 1042 -51.64 99.18 71.02
C HIS A 1042 -51.96 98.63 72.42
N LEU A 1043 -51.40 99.22 73.48
CA LEU A 1043 -51.48 98.71 74.85
C LEU A 1043 -52.16 99.71 75.81
N GLY A 1044 -52.32 100.97 75.40
CA GLY A 1044 -52.87 102.06 76.22
C GLY A 1044 -51.79 102.80 77.03
N GLU A 1045 -52.05 104.08 77.34
CA GLU A 1045 -51.13 104.99 78.04
C GLU A 1045 -50.64 104.43 79.39
N ALA A 1046 -51.51 103.72 80.13
CA ALA A 1046 -51.17 103.12 81.42
C ALA A 1046 -50.08 102.04 81.30
N LYS A 1047 -50.11 101.22 80.24
CA LYS A 1047 -49.11 100.15 80.03
C LYS A 1047 -47.75 100.70 79.59
N TRP A 1048 -47.71 101.83 78.88
CA TRP A 1048 -46.44 102.50 78.56
C TRP A 1048 -45.75 102.96 79.85
N GLN A 1049 -46.48 103.61 80.76
CA GLN A 1049 -45.93 104.03 82.06
C GLN A 1049 -45.44 102.84 82.90
N GLU A 1050 -46.19 101.74 82.93
CA GLU A 1050 -45.78 100.50 83.59
C GLU A 1050 -44.47 99.95 83.01
N LYS A 1051 -44.35 99.89 81.68
CA LYS A 1051 -43.13 99.42 81.00
C LYS A 1051 -41.94 100.37 81.19
N LEU A 1052 -42.16 101.68 81.31
CA LEU A 1052 -41.12 102.66 81.62
C LEU A 1052 -40.59 102.49 83.05
N VAL A 1053 -41.48 102.17 84.00
CA VAL A 1053 -41.09 101.79 85.37
C VAL A 1053 -40.35 100.45 85.37
N GLU A 1054 -40.82 99.46 84.60
CA GLU A 1054 -40.13 98.17 84.45
C GLU A 1054 -38.74 98.33 83.81
N LEU A 1055 -38.60 99.21 82.81
CA LEU A 1055 -37.34 99.54 82.17
C LEU A 1055 -36.37 100.21 83.16
N ARG A 1056 -36.85 101.15 83.99
CA ARG A 1056 -36.04 101.79 85.03
C ARG A 1056 -35.61 100.82 86.13
N GLY A 1057 -36.42 99.81 86.45
CA GLY A 1057 -36.12 98.82 87.48
C GLY A 1057 -35.23 97.67 86.99
N LYS A 1058 -35.65 96.97 85.92
CA LYS A 1058 -35.02 95.75 85.41
C LYS A 1058 -34.05 95.98 84.25
N GLY A 1059 -34.08 97.16 83.62
CA GLY A 1059 -33.21 97.47 82.48
C GLY A 1059 -33.59 96.76 81.19
N ARG A 1060 -34.76 96.09 81.11
CA ARG A 1060 -35.16 95.33 79.92
C ARG A 1060 -36.42 95.86 79.32
N LEU A 1061 -36.40 96.05 78.00
CA LEU A 1061 -37.55 96.41 77.18
C LEU A 1061 -37.75 95.34 76.12
N ILE A 1062 -38.77 94.52 76.32
CA ILE A 1062 -39.20 93.54 75.32
C ILE A 1062 -40.31 94.17 74.50
N PHE A 1063 -40.13 94.15 73.19
CA PHE A 1063 -41.14 94.60 72.25
C PHE A 1063 -41.19 93.65 71.05
N SER A 1064 -42.38 93.54 70.47
CA SER A 1064 -42.63 92.71 69.30
C SER A 1064 -43.21 93.58 68.22
N LEU A 1065 -42.61 93.51 67.03
CA LEU A 1065 -43.17 94.12 65.83
C LEU A 1065 -43.95 93.03 65.10
N THR A 1066 -45.26 93.21 65.11
CA THR A 1066 -46.23 92.27 64.59
C THR A 1066 -46.50 92.54 63.12
N GLU A 1067 -47.07 91.55 62.43
CA GLU A 1067 -47.48 91.68 61.03
C GLU A 1067 -48.43 92.88 60.81
N ARG A 1068 -49.25 93.21 61.81
CA ARG A 1068 -50.16 94.35 61.80
C ARG A 1068 -49.43 95.69 61.65
N ASP A 1069 -48.27 95.84 62.27
CA ASP A 1069 -47.49 97.09 62.27
C ASP A 1069 -46.98 97.45 60.87
N PHE A 1070 -46.64 96.43 60.08
CA PHE A 1070 -46.19 96.60 58.71
C PHE A 1070 -47.36 96.61 57.71
N ALA A 1071 -48.38 95.79 57.94
CA ALA A 1071 -49.54 95.67 57.06
C ALA A 1071 -50.39 96.93 57.02
N GLN A 1072 -50.55 97.66 58.14
CA GLN A 1072 -51.30 98.94 58.13
C GLN A 1072 -50.68 99.99 57.21
N ARG A 1073 -49.36 99.97 57.03
CA ARG A 1073 -48.66 100.93 56.18
C ARG A 1073 -48.63 100.47 54.72
N TYR A 1074 -48.34 99.19 54.52
CA TYR A 1074 -48.25 98.58 53.21
C TYR A 1074 -48.88 97.17 53.23
N PRO A 1075 -50.20 97.07 53.02
CA PRO A 1075 -50.93 95.80 53.13
C PRO A 1075 -50.59 94.83 52.00
N GLY A 1076 -50.17 95.33 50.84
CA GLY A 1076 -49.76 94.50 49.69
C GLY A 1076 -48.41 93.81 49.83
N HIS A 1077 -47.61 94.11 50.86
CA HIS A 1077 -46.23 93.65 50.91
C HIS A 1077 -46.05 92.31 51.64
N PHE A 1078 -45.29 91.38 51.08
CA PHE A 1078 -44.86 90.11 51.69
C PHE A 1078 -43.33 89.97 51.65
N LEU A 1079 -42.76 88.87 52.17
CA LEU A 1079 -41.30 88.64 52.22
C LEU A 1079 -40.55 89.81 52.88
N ARG A 1080 -41.04 90.24 54.05
CA ARG A 1080 -40.45 91.36 54.78
C ARG A 1080 -39.16 90.90 55.47
N GLN A 1081 -38.02 91.14 54.84
CA GLN A 1081 -36.70 90.76 55.36
C GLN A 1081 -35.91 91.99 55.81
N ILE A 1082 -35.39 91.96 57.01
CA ILE A 1082 -34.54 93.02 57.57
C ILE A 1082 -33.25 93.10 56.76
N ASN A 1083 -32.84 94.32 56.43
CA ASN A 1083 -31.54 94.63 55.86
C ASN A 1083 -30.61 95.16 56.98
N SER A 1084 -31.08 96.13 57.77
CA SER A 1084 -30.36 96.62 58.94
C SER A 1084 -31.32 97.20 59.99
N VAL A 1085 -30.94 97.13 61.26
CA VAL A 1085 -31.67 97.79 62.36
C VAL A 1085 -30.75 98.81 63.01
N SER A 1086 -31.27 100.00 63.27
CA SER A 1086 -30.60 101.08 63.99
C SER A 1086 -31.50 101.62 65.10
N VAL A 1087 -30.95 101.91 66.27
CA VAL A 1087 -31.71 102.37 67.45
C VAL A 1087 -31.24 103.77 67.85
N SER A 1088 -32.21 104.65 68.12
CA SER A 1088 -31.97 105.98 68.69
C SER A 1088 -32.72 106.11 70.01
N LEU A 1089 -32.05 106.65 71.02
CA LEU A 1089 -32.53 106.80 72.38
C LEU A 1089 -32.56 108.30 72.72
N PRO A 1090 -33.68 108.99 72.46
CA PRO A 1090 -33.84 110.40 72.84
C PRO A 1090 -33.87 110.56 74.36
N ALA A 1091 -32.70 110.77 74.95
CA ALA A 1091 -32.48 111.09 76.35
C ALA A 1091 -31.39 112.17 76.45
N VAL A 1092 -31.48 113.01 77.49
CA VAL A 1092 -30.38 113.93 77.82
C VAL A 1092 -29.26 113.10 78.45
N VAL A 1093 -28.22 112.85 77.66
CA VAL A 1093 -27.01 112.15 78.09
C VAL A 1093 -26.00 113.19 78.57
N GLY A 1094 -25.25 112.87 79.64
CA GLY A 1094 -24.20 113.76 80.13
C GLY A 1094 -23.08 113.96 79.09
N PRO A 1095 -22.31 115.07 79.15
CA PRO A 1095 -21.13 115.23 78.31
C PRO A 1095 -20.18 114.03 78.48
N TYR A 1096 -19.74 113.42 77.36
CA TYR A 1096 -18.84 112.26 77.32
C TYR A 1096 -19.36 110.97 77.98
N GLN A 1097 -20.67 110.79 78.04
CA GLN A 1097 -21.29 109.57 78.54
C GLN A 1097 -21.84 108.73 77.37
N ASP A 1098 -21.42 107.47 77.29
CA ASP A 1098 -21.90 106.51 76.29
C ASP A 1098 -23.22 105.86 76.71
N VAL A 1099 -23.95 105.36 75.72
CA VAL A 1099 -25.09 104.47 75.95
C VAL A 1099 -24.57 103.05 76.04
N CYS A 1100 -24.96 102.28 77.05
CA CYS A 1100 -24.73 100.84 77.06
C CYS A 1100 -26.07 100.14 76.89
N ALA A 1101 -26.31 99.55 75.72
CA ALA A 1101 -27.49 98.71 75.50
C ALA A 1101 -27.19 97.58 74.51
N THR A 1102 -27.89 96.45 74.62
CA THR A 1102 -27.82 95.34 73.68
C THR A 1102 -29.19 95.14 73.05
N LEU A 1103 -29.21 95.05 71.73
CA LEU A 1103 -30.41 94.68 70.97
C LEU A 1103 -30.27 93.24 70.48
N THR A 1104 -31.19 92.39 70.94
CA THR A 1104 -31.23 90.97 70.58
C THR A 1104 -32.51 90.66 69.81
N GLN A 1105 -32.39 89.95 68.67
CA GLN A 1105 -33.53 89.40 67.96
C GLN A 1105 -33.81 87.98 68.49
N THR A 1106 -34.81 87.83 69.34
CA THR A 1106 -35.16 86.56 69.98
C THR A 1106 -35.96 85.64 69.06
N GLY A 1107 -36.66 86.22 68.08
CA GLY A 1107 -37.34 85.46 67.05
C GLY A 1107 -37.67 86.32 65.83
N SER A 1108 -37.66 85.71 64.66
CA SER A 1108 -38.04 86.39 63.42
C SER A 1108 -38.85 85.47 62.51
N ALA A 1109 -39.81 86.06 61.82
CA ALA A 1109 -40.70 85.37 60.92
C ALA A 1109 -41.04 86.23 59.71
N PHE A 1110 -41.24 85.61 58.56
CA PHE A 1110 -41.75 86.25 57.36
C PHE A 1110 -42.43 85.23 56.46
N THR A 1111 -43.31 85.71 55.58
CA THR A 1111 -43.94 84.91 54.53
C THR A 1111 -43.07 84.88 53.27
N THR A 1112 -42.88 83.71 52.67
CA THR A 1112 -42.08 83.53 51.44
C THR A 1112 -42.84 83.83 50.16
N ALA A 1113 -44.18 83.88 50.22
CA ALA A 1113 -45.07 84.17 49.11
C ALA A 1113 -46.21 85.09 49.56
N ALA A 1114 -46.93 85.69 48.59
CA ALA A 1114 -48.17 86.45 48.81
C ALA A 1114 -49.30 85.49 49.23
N ASP A 1115 -49.21 84.97 50.45
CA ASP A 1115 -50.07 83.93 51.01
C ASP A 1115 -50.86 84.49 52.20
N ILE A 1116 -52.18 84.58 52.04
CA ILE A 1116 -53.07 85.11 53.07
C ILE A 1116 -53.14 84.18 54.29
N GLU A 1117 -53.01 82.86 54.10
CA GLU A 1117 -52.99 81.90 55.21
C GLU A 1117 -51.69 82.01 56.01
N GLY A 1118 -50.59 82.37 55.34
CA GLY A 1118 -49.33 82.72 55.99
C GLY A 1118 -49.42 84.04 56.78
N VAL A 1119 -50.08 85.06 56.23
CA VAL A 1119 -50.32 86.33 56.94
C VAL A 1119 -51.23 86.13 58.16
N LYS A 1120 -52.30 85.34 58.04
CA LYS A 1120 -53.14 84.95 59.18
C LYS A 1120 -52.30 84.28 60.28
N HIS A 1121 -51.43 83.35 59.91
CA HIS A 1121 -50.54 82.66 60.85
C HIS A 1121 -49.53 83.60 61.53
N LEU A 1122 -49.10 84.66 60.85
CA LEU A 1122 -48.24 85.70 61.44
C LEU A 1122 -49.00 86.66 62.37
N LEU A 1123 -50.29 86.91 62.11
CA LEU A 1123 -51.16 87.72 62.97
C LEU A 1123 -51.61 86.96 64.23
N ASP A 1124 -52.00 85.69 64.07
CA ASP A 1124 -52.35 84.78 65.14
C ASP A 1124 -51.81 83.38 64.82
N ARG A 1125 -50.88 82.88 65.64
CA ARG A 1125 -50.24 81.57 65.43
C ARG A 1125 -51.22 80.40 65.43
N GLN A 1126 -52.43 80.56 65.97
CA GLN A 1126 -53.45 79.51 65.98
C GLN A 1126 -54.31 79.49 64.70
N ASN A 1127 -54.18 80.50 63.83
CA ASN A 1127 -55.10 80.71 62.70
C ASN A 1127 -54.31 80.89 61.39
N GLY A 1128 -54.39 79.94 60.44
CA GLY A 1128 -53.64 79.96 59.18
C GLY A 1128 -52.61 78.83 59.02
N SER A 1129 -51.72 78.90 58.01
CA SER A 1129 -50.76 77.83 57.66
C SER A 1129 -49.29 78.29 57.73
N PRO A 1130 -48.37 77.50 58.33
CA PRO A 1130 -46.95 77.80 58.37
C PRO A 1130 -46.19 77.40 57.08
N LEU A 1131 -46.85 76.83 56.06
CA LEU A 1131 -46.19 76.26 54.87
C LEU A 1131 -45.23 77.25 54.18
N ASN A 1132 -45.68 78.50 54.02
CA ASN A 1132 -44.91 79.59 53.43
C ASN A 1132 -44.33 80.53 54.48
N VAL A 1133 -44.22 80.09 55.73
CA VAL A 1133 -43.66 80.88 56.82
C VAL A 1133 -42.28 80.34 57.17
N LYS A 1134 -41.26 81.17 57.05
CA LYS A 1134 -39.92 80.85 57.56
C LYS A 1134 -39.72 81.53 58.89
N THR A 1135 -39.23 80.76 59.86
CA THR A 1135 -38.91 81.25 61.19
C THR A 1135 -37.44 80.99 61.47
N ASN A 1136 -36.78 81.94 62.15
CA ASN A 1136 -35.47 81.75 62.78
C ASN A 1136 -34.36 81.19 61.88
N LEU A 1137 -34.29 81.60 60.61
CA LEU A 1137 -33.23 81.17 59.67
C LEU A 1137 -31.80 81.46 60.21
N ARG A 1138 -31.66 82.53 61.00
CA ARG A 1138 -30.47 82.85 61.80
C ARG A 1138 -30.93 83.27 63.21
N ALA A 1139 -31.17 82.27 64.06
CA ALA A 1139 -31.71 82.51 65.40
C ALA A 1139 -30.74 83.29 66.31
N ALA A 1140 -31.30 84.08 67.24
CA ALA A 1140 -30.61 84.71 68.37
C ALA A 1140 -29.42 85.63 68.01
N GLN A 1141 -29.51 86.38 66.91
CA GLN A 1141 -28.53 87.41 66.59
C GLN A 1141 -28.58 88.57 67.61
N GLN A 1142 -27.44 89.23 67.85
CA GLN A 1142 -27.29 90.30 68.84
C GLN A 1142 -26.39 91.41 68.30
N VAL A 1143 -26.70 92.66 68.65
CA VAL A 1143 -25.83 93.83 68.43
C VAL A 1143 -25.75 94.68 69.68
N VAL A 1144 -24.65 95.43 69.83
CA VAL A 1144 -24.40 96.31 70.98
C VAL A 1144 -24.52 97.77 70.53
N LEU A 1145 -25.27 98.57 71.29
CA LEU A 1145 -25.50 100.00 71.06
C LEU A 1145 -24.61 100.81 72.01
N SER A 1146 -23.85 101.74 71.45
CA SER A 1146 -22.86 102.61 72.11
C SER A 1146 -23.16 104.11 71.96
N SER A 1147 -23.55 104.58 70.76
CA SER A 1147 -23.75 106.02 70.49
C SER A 1147 -25.12 106.54 70.92
N GLY A 1148 -26.13 105.67 70.95
CA GLY A 1148 -27.51 106.05 71.30
C GLY A 1148 -28.25 106.90 70.26
N PHE A 1149 -27.63 107.24 69.13
CA PHE A 1149 -28.28 107.99 68.04
C PHE A 1149 -27.98 107.31 66.70
N ASP A 1150 -29.05 106.85 66.03
CA ASP A 1150 -29.03 106.05 64.78
C ASP A 1150 -28.02 104.88 64.80
N ASP A 1151 -27.89 104.19 65.94
CA ASP A 1151 -26.84 103.20 66.17
C ASP A 1151 -27.23 101.81 65.64
N SER A 1152 -26.43 101.26 64.73
CA SER A 1152 -26.62 99.91 64.15
C SER A 1152 -25.90 98.78 64.88
N GLY A 1153 -25.04 99.13 65.84
CA GLY A 1153 -24.15 98.23 66.56
C GLY A 1153 -22.97 97.68 65.76
N LEU A 1154 -22.70 98.28 64.60
CA LEU A 1154 -21.44 98.15 63.87
C LEU A 1154 -20.66 99.46 63.93
N PHE A 1155 -19.32 99.39 63.92
CA PHE A 1155 -18.47 100.58 63.83
C PHE A 1155 -18.69 101.34 62.51
N VAL A 1156 -18.82 100.60 61.41
CA VAL A 1156 -19.13 101.13 60.07
C VAL A 1156 -20.18 100.24 59.44
N LEU A 1157 -21.35 100.81 59.15
CA LEU A 1157 -22.42 100.11 58.44
C LEU A 1157 -22.09 100.07 56.94
N ASN A 1158 -21.48 98.97 56.46
CA ASN A 1158 -21.12 98.78 55.06
C ASN A 1158 -21.99 97.69 54.40
N PHE A 1159 -22.91 98.10 53.52
CA PHE A 1159 -23.77 97.17 52.78
C PHE A 1159 -23.03 96.31 51.74
N GLY A 1160 -21.76 96.65 51.43
CA GLY A 1160 -20.90 95.92 50.50
C GLY A 1160 -20.01 94.82 51.12
N ASP A 1161 -20.13 94.50 52.41
CA ASP A 1161 -19.42 93.36 53.01
C ASP A 1161 -19.90 92.04 52.36
N GLU A 1162 -18.99 91.08 52.16
CA GLU A 1162 -19.32 89.74 51.65
C GLU A 1162 -20.00 88.86 52.71
N ARG A 1163 -19.98 89.27 53.97
CA ARG A 1163 -20.74 88.65 55.07
C ARG A 1163 -22.07 89.35 55.24
N TYR A 1164 -23.09 88.58 55.61
CA TYR A 1164 -24.38 89.14 55.98
C TYR A 1164 -24.26 90.02 57.24
N LEU A 1165 -24.83 91.21 57.20
CA LEU A 1165 -24.95 92.14 58.32
C LEU A 1165 -25.76 91.50 59.47
N PRO A 1166 -25.63 92.03 60.70
CA PRO A 1166 -26.49 91.61 61.79
C PRO A 1166 -27.97 91.80 61.44
N PHE A 1167 -28.79 90.78 61.66
CA PHE A 1167 -30.21 90.71 61.32
C PHE A 1167 -30.54 90.69 59.82
N GLU A 1168 -29.55 90.77 58.93
CA GLU A 1168 -29.78 90.76 57.47
C GLU A 1168 -30.41 89.43 57.03
N GLY A 1169 -31.52 89.50 56.29
CA GLY A 1169 -32.27 88.35 55.80
C GLY A 1169 -33.24 87.73 56.81
N THR A 1170 -33.22 88.19 58.07
CA THR A 1170 -34.19 87.79 59.10
C THR A 1170 -35.54 88.47 58.89
N GLY A 1171 -36.62 87.93 59.45
CA GLY A 1171 -37.97 88.49 59.27
C GLY A 1171 -38.19 89.83 59.96
N ALA A 1172 -38.91 90.75 59.30
CA ALA A 1172 -39.33 92.02 59.87
C ALA A 1172 -40.37 91.83 60.99
N VAL A 1173 -41.25 90.82 60.87
CA VAL A 1173 -42.06 90.37 62.00
C VAL A 1173 -41.13 89.70 62.98
N SER A 1174 -40.90 90.37 64.10
CA SER A 1174 -39.74 90.08 64.93
C SER A 1174 -39.99 90.41 66.39
N HIS A 1175 -39.33 89.64 67.25
CA HIS A 1175 -39.35 89.78 68.70
C HIS A 1175 -37.97 90.29 69.11
N TRP A 1176 -37.98 91.40 69.84
CA TRP A 1176 -36.78 92.12 70.23
C TRP A 1176 -36.69 92.23 71.75
N GLU A 1177 -35.49 92.09 72.25
CA GLU A 1177 -35.13 92.43 73.62
C GLU A 1177 -34.07 93.52 73.56
N LEU A 1178 -34.43 94.72 74.02
CA LEU A 1178 -33.49 95.81 74.27
C LEU A 1178 -33.12 95.79 75.75
N SER A 1179 -31.87 95.47 76.04
CA SER A 1179 -31.36 95.29 77.40
C SER A 1179 -30.33 96.36 77.71
N PHE A 1180 -30.55 97.10 78.79
CA PHE A 1180 -29.63 98.03 79.42
C PHE A 1180 -28.95 97.32 80.59
N PRO A 1181 -27.67 96.93 80.47
CA PRO A 1181 -26.97 96.27 81.56
C PRO A 1181 -26.73 97.25 82.72
N HIS A 1182 -27.11 96.88 83.94
CA HIS A 1182 -26.96 97.65 85.18
C HIS A 1182 -27.83 98.93 85.30
N PRO A 1183 -29.18 98.80 85.25
CA PRO A 1183 -30.11 99.94 85.22
C PRO A 1183 -30.07 100.84 86.46
N THR A 1184 -29.57 100.33 87.60
CA THR A 1184 -29.46 101.08 88.87
C THR A 1184 -28.18 101.91 88.99
N ARG A 1185 -27.20 101.73 88.10
CA ARG A 1185 -25.96 102.53 88.10
C ARG A 1185 -26.30 103.98 87.79
N ALA A 1186 -25.74 104.93 88.54
CA ALA A 1186 -26.13 106.36 88.46
C ALA A 1186 -26.20 106.93 87.03
N GLU A 1187 -25.21 106.62 86.19
CA GLU A 1187 -25.13 107.04 84.78
C GLU A 1187 -26.31 106.49 83.96
N GLN A 1188 -26.56 105.18 84.00
CA GLN A 1188 -27.66 104.54 83.28
C GLN A 1188 -29.02 104.87 83.88
N ALA A 1189 -29.12 104.96 85.21
CA ALA A 1189 -30.35 105.33 85.90
C ALA A 1189 -30.78 106.74 85.48
N ASN A 1190 -29.83 107.66 85.29
CA ASN A 1190 -30.09 109.02 84.81
C ASN A 1190 -30.48 109.02 83.32
N LEU A 1191 -29.81 108.23 82.48
CA LEU A 1191 -30.19 108.02 81.08
C LEU A 1191 -31.63 107.51 80.97
N LEU A 1192 -31.98 106.48 81.75
CA LEU A 1192 -33.32 105.86 81.78
C LEU A 1192 -34.37 106.76 82.44
N ALA A 1193 -33.97 107.61 83.39
CA ALA A 1193 -34.87 108.62 83.98
C ALA A 1193 -35.28 109.67 82.94
N ASN A 1194 -34.32 110.13 82.13
CA ASN A 1194 -34.53 111.14 81.09
C ASN A 1194 -34.93 110.58 79.72
N LEU A 1195 -35.04 109.25 79.60
CA LEU A 1195 -35.45 108.60 78.37
C LEU A 1195 -36.90 108.93 78.07
N THR A 1196 -37.11 109.71 77.03
CA THR A 1196 -38.45 110.14 76.62
C THR A 1196 -39.14 109.10 75.75
N ASP A 1197 -38.37 108.39 74.93
CA ASP A 1197 -38.83 107.42 73.95
C ASP A 1197 -37.66 106.50 73.52
N VAL A 1198 -37.96 105.41 72.83
CA VAL A 1198 -37.00 104.55 72.14
C VAL A 1198 -37.42 104.47 70.68
N ILE A 1199 -36.52 104.89 69.79
CA ILE A 1199 -36.80 104.96 68.36
C ILE A 1199 -36.04 103.84 67.66
N VAL A 1200 -36.77 102.87 67.14
CA VAL A 1200 -36.20 101.75 66.37
C VAL A 1200 -36.42 102.02 64.90
N ARG A 1201 -35.33 102.23 64.16
CA ARG A 1201 -35.35 102.40 62.71
C ARG A 1201 -34.95 101.10 62.05
N ILE A 1202 -35.93 100.46 61.42
CA ILE A 1202 -35.76 99.20 60.70
C ILE A 1202 -35.73 99.51 59.22
N ARG A 1203 -34.62 99.15 58.57
CA ARG A 1203 -34.52 99.10 57.12
C ARG A 1203 -34.80 97.66 56.73
N TYR A 1204 -35.92 97.43 56.08
CA TYR A 1204 -36.30 96.12 55.59
C TYR A 1204 -36.63 96.18 54.11
N THR A 1205 -36.58 95.02 53.48
CA THR A 1205 -36.95 94.82 52.09
C THR A 1205 -38.25 94.02 52.04
N ALA A 1206 -39.09 94.25 51.03
CA ALA A 1206 -40.31 93.49 50.84
C ALA A 1206 -40.65 93.34 49.35
N CYS A 1207 -41.54 92.41 49.02
CA CYS A 1207 -42.09 92.24 47.67
C CYS A 1207 -43.57 92.63 47.65
N ASP A 1208 -44.06 93.16 46.53
CA ASP A 1208 -45.49 93.48 46.35
C ASP A 1208 -46.27 92.26 45.85
N GLY A 1209 -47.33 91.88 46.57
CA GLY A 1209 -48.27 90.82 46.23
C GLY A 1209 -49.44 91.30 45.35
N GLY A 1210 -49.46 92.59 45.01
CA GLY A 1210 -50.45 93.21 44.14
C GLY A 1210 -51.73 93.64 44.86
N PRO A 1211 -52.63 94.35 44.16
CA PRO A 1211 -53.78 95.02 44.77
C PRO A 1211 -54.82 94.04 45.34
N ALA A 1212 -54.92 92.82 44.79
CA ALA A 1212 -55.83 91.79 45.30
C ALA A 1212 -55.39 91.26 46.66
N PHE A 1213 -54.09 90.97 46.81
CA PHE A 1213 -53.50 90.55 48.08
C PHE A 1213 -53.58 91.69 49.11
N ALA A 1214 -53.29 92.93 48.71
CA ALA A 1214 -53.43 94.10 49.56
C ALA A 1214 -54.84 94.24 50.16
N ARG A 1215 -55.90 94.04 49.36
CA ARG A 1215 -57.29 94.07 49.85
C ARG A 1215 -57.58 92.95 50.85
N GLN A 1216 -57.10 91.72 50.58
CA GLN A 1216 -57.29 90.59 51.49
C GLN A 1216 -56.58 90.83 52.83
N VAL A 1217 -55.37 91.39 52.80
CA VAL A 1217 -54.63 91.74 54.02
C VAL A 1217 -55.34 92.86 54.77
N ASP A 1218 -55.81 93.90 54.08
CA ASP A 1218 -56.61 94.97 54.70
C ASP A 1218 -57.89 94.45 55.37
N ASP A 1219 -58.61 93.52 54.72
CA ASP A 1219 -59.81 92.91 55.28
C ASP A 1219 -59.49 92.11 56.55
N VAL A 1220 -58.41 91.32 56.55
CA VAL A 1220 -57.98 90.55 57.74
C VAL A 1220 -57.49 91.48 58.86
N VAL A 1221 -56.78 92.57 58.53
CA VAL A 1221 -56.31 93.55 59.51
C VAL A 1221 -57.48 94.35 60.11
N LYS A 1222 -58.50 94.73 59.31
CA LYS A 1222 -59.70 95.45 59.76
C LYS A 1222 -60.70 94.58 60.52
N GLN A 1223 -60.90 93.31 60.13
CA GLN A 1223 -61.75 92.37 60.87
C GLN A 1223 -61.21 92.09 62.27
N GLY A 1224 -59.89 92.18 62.47
CA GLY A 1224 -59.28 92.14 63.80
C GLY A 1224 -59.29 93.46 64.59
N ALA A 1225 -59.94 94.53 64.10
CA ALA A 1225 -60.09 95.82 64.80
C ALA A 1225 -61.46 96.01 65.47
N GLY A 1226 -62.35 95.01 65.37
CA GLY A 1226 -63.61 94.90 66.10
C GLY A 1226 -63.55 93.81 67.17
N ALA A 1227 -62.57 93.88 68.05
CA ALA A 1227 -62.48 93.17 69.33
C ALA A 1227 -61.63 93.99 70.30
#